data_AF-A0A4E0R9K7-F1
#
_entry.id   AF-A0A4E0R9K7-F1
#
_cell.length_a   1.000
_cell.length_b   1.000
_cell.length_c   1.000
_cell.angle_alpha   90.00
_cell.angle_beta   90.00
_cell.angle_gamma   90.00
#
_symmetry.space_group_name_H-M   'P 1'
#
loop_
_entity.id
_entity.type
_entity.pdbx_description
1 polymer ?
#
loop_
_entity_poly.entity_id
_entity_poly.type
_entity_poly.pdbx_seq_one_letter_code
_entity_poly.pdbx_strand_id
1 'polypeptide(L)'
;MEIEEQPVEHHSDFPQNEPEDTDAHDMNPQNPLGTEGGIEEQDMSELVVLDPEHPLMKRFQDALRNMITKHISSSEVTMRERDEEIKREKATHVELGCELYNFQQELAKFQGQLEKKHSKYNELMEKVTQSQKDLKNLREHYTEVLNRFSEETKRMHAMRDEVDALCLRLFYLNTAKEEIMSDIMVMQRAAEKATIDLSKHEDEKQQQDILVDRLQNKVDQLKEDIALYEAQIIAQEAEMVTSQNLLNEAEAQIVSISVDRKHLMSQWNVSLLGLQRRNEVYNALNKAYNDLREQLLILENEQLAHRRSIIKEQEKHEKLTALVNKNEADLNTIKKQTIQVTTRYETDKQSYSTYSRMLQETERNLARAQNEMNNCQSEVETLRRGIEQESTKKVELDAKISAELRDRLAAKKSMEYVKKLNTNIKDQSRELLSQIAQLENQIARDELTTATKQAENQRLREQLRDLDAEIEERNTLVSKLEAEIHHATIQVERKQSSLDLLNRKLERLLHDAGGQEVGPLEATINNLNKALSAKQEEIGELEQQWLKEQNELVLHVNERDELANSVTRLQKQLSILAQKRLRVDNEIAIQERDKAELERELKHLRNNTTRLNALIAKERTAGEHLVNENKLAETDFVRALREKEAEAVEMQSKLDSIKKEREEMLNELVEVERTIMLWEKKVQLCDETRRAVDCDLGQGELSVMKHEIHRMEVRKNSLLQQQEKLLQALERSVSRRDLIILQSNTKQSKQQKAQLRINAQRQLDELRKKLKATKKIAKSSTTELQELTDQVQSLEQELATKKTELEEQQKSVDEMTAKLQVLSDEKQINLFRIQMKQHETTYWDLVREGRYRRLCATATSSEAEYNRQMTRVQTLFSIIEKLEVDFPQIRRDLFPVRHILESRLHPEEQLSPTEESATSVPQDPVEQEQTTRRSDQIATSEGEK
;
A
#
# COMPACT_ATOMS: atom_id res chain seq x y z
N MET A 1 5.14 61.01 -76.68
CA MET A 1 3.84 60.62 -76.13
C MET A 1 3.67 61.46 -74.85
N GLU A 2 3.37 62.76 -74.92
CA GLU A 2 2.40 63.49 -75.79
C GLU A 2 0.98 62.96 -75.54
N ILE A 3 -0.08 63.78 -75.35
CA ILE A 3 -0.36 65.20 -75.67
C ILE A 3 -1.02 65.81 -74.39
N GLU A 4 -0.66 66.99 -73.83
CA GLU A 4 -1.07 68.38 -74.17
C GLU A 4 -2.61 68.60 -74.28
N GLU A 5 -3.22 69.76 -73.97
CA GLU A 5 -2.77 71.17 -73.98
C GLU A 5 -2.94 71.92 -72.62
N GLN A 6 -2.83 73.26 -72.62
CA GLN A 6 -2.47 74.11 -71.47
C GLN A 6 -3.52 75.21 -71.13
N PRO A 7 -3.55 75.73 -69.88
CA PRO A 7 -4.15 77.03 -69.55
C PRO A 7 -3.14 78.19 -69.68
N VAL A 8 -3.60 79.44 -69.72
CA VAL A 8 -2.74 80.64 -69.71
C VAL A 8 -3.27 81.72 -68.76
N GLU A 9 -2.45 82.11 -67.79
CA GLU A 9 -2.52 83.38 -67.06
C GLU A 9 -1.24 84.18 -67.36
N HIS A 10 -1.32 85.52 -67.46
CA HIS A 10 -0.14 86.36 -67.32
C HIS A 10 -0.43 87.74 -66.70
N HIS A 11 0.14 87.94 -65.51
CA HIS A 11 0.96 89.08 -65.09
C HIS A 11 1.45 90.07 -66.18
N SER A 12 1.88 91.31 -65.88
CA SER A 12 1.62 92.34 -64.84
C SER A 12 2.51 93.56 -65.18
N ASP A 13 2.75 94.49 -64.23
CA ASP A 13 3.88 95.47 -64.21
C ASP A 13 3.79 96.67 -65.21
N PHE A 14 4.28 97.90 -64.98
CA PHE A 14 4.55 98.79 -63.81
C PHE A 14 4.45 100.28 -64.38
N PRO A 15 4.73 101.42 -63.70
CA PRO A 15 3.87 102.62 -63.78
C PRO A 15 4.63 103.97 -63.96
N GLN A 16 3.97 105.09 -63.55
CA GLN A 16 4.51 106.39 -63.06
C GLN A 16 4.58 107.63 -63.99
N ASN A 17 3.86 108.68 -63.50
CA ASN A 17 4.17 110.13 -63.46
C ASN A 17 4.04 111.02 -64.73
N GLU A 18 2.92 111.76 -64.82
CA GLU A 18 2.75 113.22 -64.49
C GLU A 18 3.91 114.24 -64.66
N PRO A 19 3.66 115.58 -64.77
CA PRO A 19 2.37 116.34 -64.65
C PRO A 19 2.14 117.43 -65.76
N GLU A 20 1.29 118.44 -65.47
CA GLU A 20 1.12 119.78 -66.11
C GLU A 20 0.36 119.89 -67.47
N ASP A 21 -0.50 120.89 -67.76
CA ASP A 21 -1.29 121.83 -66.91
C ASP A 21 -2.37 122.61 -67.74
N THR A 22 -3.38 123.25 -67.11
CA THR A 22 -4.25 124.39 -67.61
C THR A 22 -5.15 124.22 -68.89
N ASP A 23 -6.23 124.99 -69.17
CA ASP A 23 -7.16 125.81 -68.35
C ASP A 23 -8.56 126.07 -68.97
N ALA A 24 -9.50 126.42 -68.07
CA ALA A 24 -10.66 127.35 -68.09
C ALA A 24 -11.56 127.78 -69.32
N HIS A 25 -12.82 128.11 -68.94
CA HIS A 25 -13.81 129.07 -69.49
C HIS A 25 -14.51 128.84 -70.87
N ASP A 26 -15.64 129.51 -71.23
CA ASP A 26 -16.89 129.96 -70.55
C ASP A 26 -17.80 130.65 -71.62
N MET A 27 -19.10 130.83 -71.34
CA MET A 27 -20.09 131.72 -71.97
C MET A 27 -20.64 131.50 -73.41
N ASN A 28 -21.95 131.80 -73.47
CA ASN A 28 -22.88 132.04 -74.59
C ASN A 28 -22.45 133.27 -75.48
N PRO A 29 -23.13 133.66 -76.60
CA PRO A 29 -24.47 133.28 -77.08
C PRO A 29 -24.69 133.16 -78.63
N GLN A 30 -25.97 133.02 -79.03
CA GLN A 30 -26.66 133.56 -80.24
C GLN A 30 -27.31 132.58 -81.25
N ASN A 31 -28.65 132.64 -81.27
CA ASN A 31 -29.56 132.46 -82.43
C ASN A 31 -29.33 133.62 -83.45
N PRO A 32 -29.81 133.61 -84.74
CA PRO A 32 -31.25 133.48 -85.07
C PRO A 32 -31.63 133.02 -86.52
N LEU A 33 -32.93 133.21 -86.87
CA LEU A 33 -33.59 133.17 -88.22
C LEU A 33 -33.87 131.76 -88.82
N GLY A 34 -34.94 131.50 -89.58
CA GLY A 34 -35.96 132.37 -90.22
C GLY A 34 -35.66 132.63 -91.72
N THR A 35 -36.59 132.86 -92.67
CA THR A 35 -38.08 132.82 -92.77
C THR A 35 -38.42 132.83 -94.32
N GLU A 36 -39.60 132.86 -94.97
CA GLU A 36 -41.05 133.01 -94.67
C GLU A 36 -41.93 132.55 -95.88
N GLY A 37 -43.25 132.38 -95.69
CA GLY A 37 -44.28 132.34 -96.77
C GLY A 37 -44.59 130.98 -97.45
N GLY A 38 -45.78 130.75 -98.03
CA GLY A 38 -47.05 131.51 -97.95
C GLY A 38 -48.05 131.23 -99.10
N ILE A 39 -49.36 131.48 -98.85
CA ILE A 39 -50.47 131.63 -99.85
C ILE A 39 -50.87 130.28 -100.54
N GLU A 40 -52.11 129.92 -100.93
CA GLU A 40 -53.39 130.57 -101.30
C GLU A 40 -54.51 130.31 -100.24
N GLU A 41 -55.53 131.14 -99.98
CA GLU A 41 -56.59 131.76 -100.84
C GLU A 41 -57.61 130.76 -101.42
N GLN A 42 -58.93 131.03 -101.51
CA GLN A 42 -59.76 132.12 -100.93
C GLN A 42 -60.57 131.57 -99.70
N ASP A 43 -61.74 132.01 -99.21
CA ASP A 43 -62.78 132.97 -99.62
C ASP A 43 -63.58 133.53 -98.41
N MET A 44 -64.50 134.48 -98.67
CA MET A 44 -65.12 135.42 -97.74
C MET A 44 -66.57 135.09 -97.33
N SER A 45 -66.98 135.57 -96.13
CA SER A 45 -68.36 136.03 -95.84
C SER A 45 -68.43 136.84 -94.54
N GLU A 46 -68.79 138.12 -94.65
CA GLU A 46 -69.21 138.99 -93.53
C GLU A 46 -70.66 138.61 -93.09
N LEU A 47 -71.35 139.16 -92.08
CA LEU A 47 -71.18 140.25 -91.10
C LEU A 47 -72.00 139.79 -89.84
N VAL A 48 -71.96 140.31 -88.60
CA VAL A 48 -71.61 141.61 -88.00
C VAL A 48 -70.98 141.36 -86.62
N VAL A 49 -70.22 142.33 -86.09
CA VAL A 49 -69.54 142.27 -84.77
C VAL A 49 -70.17 143.24 -83.76
N LEU A 50 -70.17 142.86 -82.48
CA LEU A 50 -70.33 143.74 -81.32
C LEU A 50 -68.95 143.97 -80.68
N ASP A 51 -68.68 145.21 -80.28
CA ASP A 51 -67.32 145.68 -79.94
C ASP A 51 -66.60 144.83 -78.86
N PRO A 52 -65.29 144.52 -79.01
CA PRO A 52 -64.58 143.62 -78.09
C PRO A 52 -64.55 144.05 -76.61
N GLU A 53 -64.69 145.35 -76.32
CA GLU A 53 -64.69 145.87 -74.94
C GLU A 53 -66.11 145.99 -74.32
N HIS A 54 -67.16 145.63 -75.04
CA HIS A 54 -68.54 145.78 -74.54
C HIS A 54 -68.75 144.96 -73.25
N PRO A 55 -69.30 145.52 -72.14
CA PRO A 55 -69.34 144.84 -70.84
C PRO A 55 -70.03 143.47 -70.81
N LEU A 56 -70.95 143.21 -71.73
CA LEU A 56 -71.62 141.90 -71.87
C LEU A 56 -70.73 140.82 -72.51
N MET A 57 -69.67 141.18 -73.25
CA MET A 57 -68.73 140.23 -73.86
C MET A 57 -67.70 139.67 -72.87
N LYS A 58 -67.44 140.33 -71.74
CA LYS A 58 -66.46 139.83 -70.75
C LYS A 58 -66.79 138.41 -70.26
N ARG A 59 -68.07 138.11 -69.96
CA ARG A 59 -68.52 136.74 -69.61
C ARG A 59 -68.17 135.68 -70.67
N PHE A 60 -68.21 136.04 -71.95
CA PHE A 60 -67.84 135.15 -73.07
C PHE A 60 -66.32 134.95 -73.14
N GLN A 61 -65.54 136.03 -73.01
CA GLN A 61 -64.07 136.01 -73.04
C GLN A 61 -63.48 135.27 -71.82
N ASP A 62 -64.04 135.50 -70.63
CA ASP A 62 -63.65 134.84 -69.39
C ASP A 62 -63.99 133.34 -69.41
N ALA A 63 -65.14 132.95 -69.97
CA ALA A 63 -65.48 131.54 -70.17
C ALA A 63 -64.45 130.83 -71.08
N LEU A 64 -64.07 131.48 -72.20
CA LEU A 64 -63.08 130.95 -73.13
C LEU A 64 -61.68 130.79 -72.48
N ARG A 65 -61.23 131.77 -71.68
CA ARG A 65 -59.97 131.67 -70.93
C ARG A 65 -59.99 130.54 -69.91
N ASN A 66 -61.08 130.43 -69.13
CA ASN A 66 -61.24 129.41 -68.09
C ASN A 66 -61.35 127.98 -68.64
N MET A 67 -61.82 127.79 -69.88
CA MET A 67 -61.81 126.50 -70.57
C MET A 67 -60.36 126.02 -70.82
N ILE A 68 -59.50 126.92 -71.33
CA ILE A 68 -58.12 126.61 -71.72
C ILE A 68 -57.23 126.36 -70.50
N THR A 69 -57.29 127.22 -69.47
CA THR A 69 -56.46 127.07 -68.26
C THR A 69 -56.79 125.80 -67.49
N LYS A 70 -58.06 125.40 -67.41
CA LYS A 70 -58.47 124.13 -66.81
C LYS A 70 -57.85 122.94 -67.53
N HIS A 71 -57.92 122.89 -68.85
CA HIS A 71 -57.35 121.80 -69.63
C HIS A 71 -55.84 121.63 -69.41
N ILE A 72 -55.08 122.73 -69.41
CA ILE A 72 -53.63 122.71 -69.08
C ILE A 72 -53.42 122.16 -67.66
N SER A 73 -54.11 122.71 -66.66
CA SER A 73 -53.93 122.30 -65.26
C SER A 73 -54.25 120.81 -65.00
N SER A 74 -55.27 120.24 -65.66
CA SER A 74 -55.57 118.81 -65.54
C SER A 74 -54.50 117.94 -66.21
N SER A 75 -53.96 118.35 -67.35
CA SER A 75 -52.90 117.61 -68.05
C SER A 75 -51.62 117.59 -67.23
N GLU A 76 -51.23 118.72 -66.62
CA GLU A 76 -50.07 118.78 -65.73
C GLU A 76 -50.23 117.89 -64.49
N VAL A 77 -51.41 117.84 -63.87
CA VAL A 77 -51.68 116.94 -62.73
C VAL A 77 -51.50 115.48 -63.16
N THR A 78 -52.09 115.07 -64.29
CA THR A 78 -51.93 113.69 -64.77
C THR A 78 -50.48 113.35 -65.14
N MET A 79 -49.66 114.31 -65.57
CA MET A 79 -48.22 114.05 -65.78
C MET A 79 -47.49 113.83 -64.45
N ARG A 80 -47.74 114.68 -63.44
CA ARG A 80 -47.12 114.53 -62.10
C ARG A 80 -47.48 113.19 -61.44
N GLU A 81 -48.75 112.77 -61.55
CA GLU A 81 -49.21 111.47 -61.04
C GLU A 81 -48.42 110.31 -61.67
N ARG A 82 -48.20 110.33 -62.99
CA ARG A 82 -47.42 109.31 -63.72
C ARG A 82 -45.93 109.34 -63.40
N ASP A 83 -45.34 110.53 -63.26
CA ASP A 83 -43.95 110.68 -62.84
C ASP A 83 -43.71 110.15 -61.42
N GLU A 84 -44.71 110.23 -60.53
CA GLU A 84 -44.65 109.60 -59.20
C GLU A 84 -44.88 108.08 -59.24
N GLU A 85 -45.83 107.57 -60.04
CA GLU A 85 -46.00 106.12 -60.27
C GLU A 85 -44.68 105.48 -60.75
N ILE A 86 -44.04 106.07 -61.77
CA ILE A 86 -42.77 105.61 -62.32
C ILE A 86 -41.63 105.68 -61.30
N LYS A 87 -41.64 106.65 -60.37
CA LYS A 87 -40.66 106.71 -59.27
C LYS A 87 -40.89 105.61 -58.24
N ARG A 88 -42.14 105.29 -57.91
CA ARG A 88 -42.49 104.20 -56.98
C ARG A 88 -42.08 102.84 -57.55
N GLU A 89 -42.39 102.55 -58.81
CA GLU A 89 -42.00 101.29 -59.46
C GLU A 89 -40.48 101.14 -59.61
N LYS A 90 -39.74 102.25 -59.84
CA LYS A 90 -38.27 102.22 -59.85
C LYS A 90 -37.67 101.98 -58.46
N ALA A 91 -38.27 102.53 -57.40
CA ALA A 91 -37.85 102.28 -56.02
C ALA A 91 -38.04 100.80 -55.66
N THR A 92 -39.25 100.25 -55.88
CA THR A 92 -39.54 98.85 -55.55
C THR A 92 -38.72 97.87 -56.40
N HIS A 93 -38.42 98.19 -57.66
CA HIS A 93 -37.49 97.37 -58.47
C HIS A 93 -36.05 97.37 -57.90
N VAL A 94 -35.57 98.49 -57.34
CA VAL A 94 -34.24 98.54 -56.70
C VAL A 94 -34.26 97.76 -55.38
N GLU A 95 -35.33 97.90 -54.59
CA GLU A 95 -35.53 97.14 -53.34
C GLU A 95 -35.53 95.62 -53.60
N LEU A 96 -36.33 95.15 -54.56
CA LEU A 96 -36.38 93.74 -54.98
C LEU A 96 -35.04 93.25 -55.55
N GLY A 97 -34.28 94.11 -56.22
CA GLY A 97 -32.92 93.81 -56.69
C GLY A 97 -31.93 93.63 -55.54
N CYS A 98 -32.01 94.48 -54.50
CA CYS A 98 -31.21 94.35 -53.29
C CYS A 98 -31.59 93.10 -52.47
N GLU A 99 -32.89 92.79 -52.35
CA GLU A 99 -33.36 91.54 -51.72
C GLU A 99 -32.85 90.31 -52.48
N LEU A 100 -32.96 90.29 -53.82
CA LEU A 100 -32.45 89.20 -54.65
C LEU A 100 -30.93 89.01 -54.47
N TYR A 101 -30.16 90.10 -54.43
CA TYR A 101 -28.72 90.05 -54.19
C TYR A 101 -28.37 89.53 -52.78
N ASN A 102 -29.12 89.96 -51.77
CA ASN A 102 -28.97 89.46 -50.40
C ASN A 102 -29.26 87.95 -50.32
N PHE A 103 -30.37 87.48 -50.93
CA PHE A 103 -30.69 86.05 -51.01
C PHE A 103 -29.63 85.25 -51.80
N GLN A 104 -29.07 85.80 -52.88
CA GLN A 104 -27.94 85.17 -53.59
C GLN A 104 -26.70 85.07 -52.70
N GLN A 105 -26.40 86.10 -51.92
CA GLN A 105 -25.27 86.08 -50.98
C GLN A 105 -25.51 85.12 -49.80
N GLU A 106 -26.74 84.95 -49.33
CA GLU A 106 -27.13 83.94 -48.34
C GLU A 106 -27.05 82.52 -48.91
N LEU A 107 -27.54 82.30 -50.12
CA LEU A 107 -27.45 81.01 -50.81
C LEU A 107 -25.98 80.60 -51.00
N ALA A 108 -25.11 81.51 -51.42
CA ALA A 108 -23.66 81.28 -51.50
C ALA A 108 -23.03 80.98 -50.12
N LYS A 109 -23.46 81.65 -49.04
CA LYS A 109 -23.03 81.33 -47.67
C LYS A 109 -23.50 79.92 -47.26
N PHE A 110 -24.71 79.50 -47.63
CA PHE A 110 -25.22 78.16 -47.32
C PHE A 110 -24.52 77.07 -48.15
N GLN A 111 -24.23 77.30 -49.43
CA GLN A 111 -23.42 76.38 -50.25
C GLN A 111 -22.02 76.21 -49.64
N GLY A 112 -21.31 77.30 -49.35
CA GLY A 112 -20.00 77.26 -48.70
C GLY A 112 -20.02 76.69 -47.27
N GLN A 113 -21.17 76.66 -46.59
CA GLN A 113 -21.35 75.92 -45.33
C GLN A 113 -21.59 74.43 -45.57
N LEU A 114 -22.38 74.07 -46.58
CA LEU A 114 -22.67 72.69 -46.97
C LEU A 114 -21.39 71.97 -47.45
N GLU A 115 -20.57 72.61 -48.26
CA GLU A 115 -19.25 72.12 -48.69
C GLU A 115 -18.33 71.90 -47.49
N LYS A 116 -18.26 72.84 -46.55
CA LYS A 116 -17.51 72.71 -45.29
C LYS A 116 -18.09 71.69 -44.30
N LYS A 117 -19.30 71.19 -44.54
CA LYS A 117 -19.91 70.06 -43.83
C LYS A 117 -19.62 68.75 -44.55
N HIS A 118 -19.65 68.72 -45.88
CA HIS A 118 -19.23 67.55 -46.68
C HIS A 118 -17.73 67.25 -46.54
N SER A 119 -16.85 68.26 -46.54
CA SER A 119 -15.42 68.03 -46.32
C SER A 119 -15.18 67.36 -44.95
N LYS A 120 -15.82 67.89 -43.90
CA LYS A 120 -15.75 67.33 -42.54
C LYS A 120 -16.40 65.95 -42.42
N TYR A 121 -17.48 65.69 -43.17
CA TYR A 121 -18.06 64.36 -43.26
C TYR A 121 -17.11 63.36 -43.91
N ASN A 122 -16.45 63.74 -45.01
CA ASN A 122 -15.46 62.91 -45.68
C ASN A 122 -14.24 62.66 -44.78
N GLU A 123 -13.69 63.69 -44.13
CA GLU A 123 -12.61 63.55 -43.12
C GLU A 123 -13.00 62.60 -41.98
N LEU A 124 -14.24 62.66 -41.49
CA LEU A 124 -14.74 61.76 -40.45
C LEU A 124 -14.93 60.34 -40.98
N MET A 125 -15.42 60.17 -42.21
CA MET A 125 -15.59 58.87 -42.84
C MET A 125 -14.24 58.20 -43.15
N GLU A 126 -13.22 58.98 -43.53
CA GLU A 126 -11.84 58.48 -43.64
C GLU A 126 -11.31 58.01 -42.27
N LYS A 127 -11.48 58.81 -41.21
CA LYS A 127 -11.09 58.41 -39.84
C LYS A 127 -11.87 57.18 -39.33
N VAL A 128 -13.15 57.03 -39.69
CA VAL A 128 -13.95 55.84 -39.40
C VAL A 128 -13.46 54.63 -40.19
N THR A 129 -13.18 54.75 -41.49
CA THR A 129 -12.67 53.61 -42.28
C THR A 129 -11.22 53.23 -41.93
N GLN A 130 -10.39 54.18 -41.48
CA GLN A 130 -9.07 53.91 -40.90
C GLN A 130 -9.21 53.13 -39.58
N SER A 131 -9.93 53.67 -38.59
CA SER A 131 -10.13 52.98 -37.31
C SER A 131 -10.86 51.64 -37.42
N GLN A 132 -11.73 51.45 -38.42
CA GLN A 132 -12.31 50.14 -38.76
C GLN A 132 -11.28 49.15 -39.33
N LYS A 133 -10.34 49.61 -40.18
CA LYS A 133 -9.21 48.79 -40.65
C LYS A 133 -8.29 48.44 -39.49
N ASP A 134 -7.97 49.40 -38.62
CA ASP A 134 -7.12 49.17 -37.44
C ASP A 134 -7.77 48.18 -36.46
N LEU A 135 -9.08 48.31 -36.21
CA LEU A 135 -9.85 47.33 -35.42
C LEU A 135 -9.90 45.95 -36.07
N LYS A 136 -9.96 45.86 -37.40
CA LYS A 136 -9.91 44.58 -38.13
C LYS A 136 -8.54 43.94 -38.01
N ASN A 137 -7.48 44.68 -38.30
CA ASN A 137 -6.08 44.26 -38.17
C ASN A 137 -5.76 43.82 -36.73
N LEU A 138 -6.24 44.58 -35.74
CA LEU A 138 -6.05 44.28 -34.32
C LEU A 138 -6.83 43.03 -33.88
N ARG A 139 -8.06 42.82 -34.38
CA ARG A 139 -8.82 41.57 -34.16
C ARG A 139 -8.13 40.37 -34.80
N GLU A 140 -7.66 40.51 -36.03
CA GLU A 140 -6.92 39.46 -36.74
C GLU A 140 -5.63 39.11 -35.99
N HIS A 141 -4.86 40.10 -35.56
CA HIS A 141 -3.67 39.88 -34.73
C HIS A 141 -4.00 39.27 -33.34
N TYR A 142 -5.09 39.67 -32.68
CA TYR A 142 -5.52 39.00 -31.46
C TYR A 142 -5.92 37.54 -31.71
N THR A 143 -6.55 37.21 -32.85
CA THR A 143 -6.82 35.80 -33.20
C THR A 143 -5.54 35.03 -33.53
N GLU A 144 -4.53 35.65 -34.16
CA GLU A 144 -3.21 35.04 -34.32
C GLU A 144 -2.55 34.75 -32.96
N VAL A 145 -2.58 35.72 -32.03
CA VAL A 145 -1.98 35.59 -30.70
C VAL A 145 -2.70 34.52 -29.86
N LEU A 146 -4.04 34.45 -29.92
CA LEU A 146 -4.82 33.38 -29.29
C LEU A 146 -4.52 32.01 -29.92
N ASN A 147 -4.38 31.93 -31.25
CA ASN A 147 -4.03 30.69 -31.94
C ASN A 147 -2.61 30.24 -31.54
N ARG A 148 -1.62 31.14 -31.58
CA ARG A 148 -0.24 30.88 -31.10
C ARG A 148 -0.21 30.46 -29.63
N PHE A 149 -0.99 31.11 -28.75
CA PHE A 149 -1.12 30.69 -27.36
C PHE A 149 -1.78 29.30 -27.23
N SER A 150 -2.74 28.95 -28.09
CA SER A 150 -3.32 27.61 -28.15
C SER A 150 -2.34 26.55 -28.67
N GLU A 151 -1.38 26.94 -29.52
CA GLU A 151 -0.28 26.07 -29.96
C GLU A 151 0.76 25.92 -28.85
N GLU A 152 1.17 27.00 -28.18
CA GLU A 152 2.14 26.94 -27.08
C GLU A 152 1.60 26.19 -25.86
N THR A 153 0.31 26.30 -25.54
CA THR A 153 -0.31 25.45 -24.52
C THR A 153 -0.35 23.98 -24.94
N LYS A 154 -0.66 23.65 -26.21
CA LYS A 154 -0.53 22.26 -26.73
C LYS A 154 0.91 21.75 -26.71
N ARG A 155 1.90 22.58 -27.06
CA ARG A 155 3.34 22.28 -26.95
C ARG A 155 3.72 22.03 -25.49
N MET A 156 3.30 22.89 -24.57
CA MET A 156 3.54 22.75 -23.13
C MET A 156 2.89 21.48 -22.56
N HIS A 157 1.68 21.13 -22.99
CA HIS A 157 1.05 19.84 -22.63
C HIS A 157 1.83 18.65 -23.19
N ALA A 158 2.20 18.64 -24.47
CA ALA A 158 3.00 17.55 -25.06
C ALA A 158 4.37 17.40 -24.39
N MET A 159 5.07 18.51 -24.12
CA MET A 159 6.34 18.51 -23.38
C MET A 159 6.16 18.04 -21.93
N ARG A 160 4.99 18.27 -21.32
CA ARG A 160 4.65 17.74 -20.00
C ARG A 160 4.37 16.24 -20.05
N ASP A 161 3.61 15.77 -21.04
CA ASP A 161 3.35 14.34 -21.25
C ASP A 161 4.67 13.58 -21.53
N GLU A 162 5.60 14.19 -22.27
CA GLU A 162 6.98 13.69 -22.46
C GLU A 162 7.77 13.68 -21.14
N VAL A 163 7.69 14.73 -20.31
CA VAL A 163 8.33 14.77 -18.99
C VAL A 163 7.74 13.71 -18.06
N ASP A 164 6.42 13.54 -18.02
CA ASP A 164 5.75 12.55 -17.17
C ASP A 164 6.06 11.12 -17.67
N ALA A 165 6.17 10.90 -19.00
CA ALA A 165 6.66 9.64 -19.58
C ALA A 165 8.15 9.37 -19.27
N LEU A 166 9.00 10.40 -19.27
CA LEU A 166 10.41 10.29 -18.86
C LEU A 166 10.54 10.05 -17.35
N CYS A 167 9.69 10.66 -16.52
CA CYS A 167 9.60 10.39 -15.08
C CYS A 167 9.17 8.95 -14.80
N LEU A 168 8.17 8.42 -15.52
CA LEU A 168 7.79 7.01 -15.45
C LEU A 168 8.93 6.10 -15.90
N ARG A 169 9.63 6.42 -17.00
CA ARG A 169 10.80 5.66 -17.45
C ARG A 169 11.95 5.69 -16.43
N LEU A 170 12.21 6.83 -15.79
CA LEU A 170 13.19 6.96 -14.71
C LEU A 170 12.77 6.20 -13.45
N PHE A 171 11.47 6.17 -13.12
CA PHE A 171 10.93 5.34 -12.05
C PHE A 171 11.20 3.86 -12.33
N TYR A 172 10.80 3.33 -13.49
CA TYR A 172 11.06 1.93 -13.86
C TYR A 172 12.55 1.59 -13.95
N LEU A 173 13.41 2.53 -14.38
CA LEU A 173 14.86 2.32 -14.37
C LEU A 173 15.45 2.34 -12.95
N ASN A 174 14.89 3.13 -12.03
CA ASN A 174 15.30 3.13 -10.63
C ASN A 174 14.81 1.88 -9.88
N THR A 175 13.57 1.42 -10.09
CA THR A 175 13.11 0.15 -9.50
C THR A 175 13.91 -1.02 -10.04
N ALA A 176 14.15 -1.09 -11.36
CA ALA A 176 15.01 -2.13 -11.95
C ALA A 176 16.45 -2.06 -11.43
N LYS A 177 16.99 -0.85 -11.18
CA LYS A 177 18.30 -0.66 -10.54
C LYS A 177 18.31 -1.16 -9.09
N GLU A 178 17.27 -0.87 -8.31
CA GLU A 178 17.13 -1.33 -6.92
C GLU A 178 16.97 -2.86 -6.85
N GLU A 179 16.18 -3.44 -7.75
CA GLU A 179 16.05 -4.89 -7.95
C GLU A 179 17.41 -5.51 -8.30
N ILE A 180 18.09 -5.01 -9.34
CA ILE A 180 19.44 -5.47 -9.74
C ILE A 180 20.47 -5.28 -8.61
N MET A 181 20.41 -4.20 -7.83
CA MET A 181 21.29 -4.03 -6.66
C MET A 181 20.96 -5.04 -5.55
N SER A 182 19.69 -5.38 -5.35
CA SER A 182 19.29 -6.40 -4.39
C SER A 182 19.70 -7.81 -4.84
N ASP A 183 19.57 -8.12 -6.13
CA ASP A 183 20.04 -9.37 -6.74
C ASP A 183 21.57 -9.46 -6.70
N ILE A 184 22.30 -8.38 -6.94
CA ILE A 184 23.76 -8.32 -6.78
C ILE A 184 24.14 -8.58 -5.31
N MET A 185 23.43 -8.01 -4.33
CA MET A 185 23.68 -8.31 -2.91
C MET A 185 23.32 -9.76 -2.54
N VAL A 186 22.30 -10.35 -3.17
CA VAL A 186 21.96 -11.77 -2.98
C VAL A 186 23.01 -12.67 -3.64
N MET A 187 23.48 -12.34 -4.84
CA MET A 187 24.58 -13.05 -5.52
C MET A 187 25.91 -12.90 -4.76
N GLN A 188 26.21 -11.74 -4.20
CA GLN A 188 27.38 -11.54 -3.34
C GLN A 188 27.32 -12.44 -2.10
N ARG A 189 26.20 -12.42 -1.35
CA ARG A 189 26.02 -13.32 -0.19
C ARG A 189 26.00 -14.80 -0.58
N ALA A 190 25.48 -15.14 -1.77
CA ALA A 190 25.50 -16.50 -2.28
C ALA A 190 26.92 -16.95 -2.68
N ALA A 191 27.74 -16.05 -3.25
CA ALA A 191 29.14 -16.29 -3.57
C ALA A 191 30.00 -16.36 -2.30
N GLU A 192 29.83 -15.44 -1.35
CA GLU A 192 30.45 -15.48 -0.02
C GLU A 192 30.12 -16.79 0.69
N LYS A 193 28.83 -17.17 0.73
CA LYS A 193 28.41 -18.47 1.26
C LYS A 193 29.06 -19.63 0.50
N ALA A 194 29.10 -19.59 -0.83
CA ALA A 194 29.73 -20.64 -1.63
C ALA A 194 31.25 -20.73 -1.36
N THR A 195 31.96 -19.63 -1.13
CA THR A 195 33.38 -19.67 -0.74
C THR A 195 33.58 -20.17 0.70
N ILE A 196 32.66 -19.86 1.62
CA ILE A 196 32.68 -20.38 3.00
C ILE A 196 32.36 -21.88 3.02
N ASP A 197 31.39 -22.34 2.23
CA ASP A 197 31.03 -23.76 2.14
C ASP A 197 32.07 -24.55 1.32
N LEU A 198 32.73 -23.93 0.33
CA LEU A 198 33.92 -24.49 -0.34
C LEU A 198 35.07 -24.66 0.67
N SER A 199 35.39 -23.63 1.45
CA SER A 199 36.45 -23.70 2.48
C SER A 199 36.18 -24.78 3.53
N LYS A 200 34.92 -24.97 3.95
CA LYS A 200 34.54 -26.11 4.81
C LYS A 200 34.77 -27.44 4.12
N HIS A 201 34.39 -27.58 2.84
CA HIS A 201 34.63 -28.81 2.10
C HIS A 201 36.13 -29.06 1.83
N GLU A 202 36.95 -28.01 1.73
CA GLU A 202 38.41 -28.10 1.69
C GLU A 202 38.99 -28.55 3.05
N ASP A 203 38.47 -28.04 4.16
CA ASP A 203 38.85 -28.49 5.52
C ASP A 203 38.40 -29.94 5.80
N GLU A 204 37.17 -30.29 5.43
CA GLU A 204 36.64 -31.66 5.49
C GLU A 204 37.45 -32.62 4.60
N LYS A 205 37.86 -32.16 3.41
CA LYS A 205 38.69 -32.94 2.49
C LYS A 205 40.10 -33.12 3.02
N GLN A 206 40.72 -32.09 3.60
CA GLN A 206 42.00 -32.22 4.31
C GLN A 206 41.89 -33.22 5.49
N GLN A 207 40.81 -33.17 6.27
CA GLN A 207 40.58 -34.14 7.35
C GLN A 207 40.39 -35.57 6.81
N GLN A 208 39.69 -35.75 5.69
CA GLN A 208 39.58 -37.04 5.01
C GLN A 208 40.93 -37.52 4.48
N ASP A 209 41.74 -36.66 3.88
CA ASP A 209 43.04 -37.04 3.31
C ASP A 209 44.07 -37.37 4.40
N ILE A 210 44.04 -36.68 5.54
CA ILE A 210 44.80 -37.05 6.75
C ILE A 210 44.31 -38.39 7.33
N LEU A 211 43.00 -38.67 7.27
CA LEU A 211 42.46 -39.97 7.70
C LEU A 211 42.85 -41.10 6.73
N VAL A 212 42.81 -40.85 5.42
CA VAL A 212 43.24 -41.78 4.38
C VAL A 212 44.74 -42.07 4.51
N ASP A 213 45.58 -41.06 4.74
CA ASP A 213 47.01 -41.25 5.00
C ASP A 213 47.25 -42.10 6.27
N ARG A 214 46.56 -41.83 7.38
CA ARG A 214 46.66 -42.68 8.59
C ARG A 214 46.22 -44.13 8.33
N LEU A 215 45.14 -44.32 7.58
CA LEU A 215 44.63 -45.65 7.22
C LEU A 215 45.59 -46.37 6.26
N GLN A 216 46.18 -45.66 5.30
CA GLN A 216 47.17 -46.18 4.36
C GLN A 216 48.44 -46.59 5.10
N ASN A 217 49.01 -45.70 5.93
CA ASN A 217 50.14 -46.01 6.79
C ASN A 217 49.86 -47.20 7.71
N LYS A 218 48.64 -47.35 8.27
CA LYS A 218 48.32 -48.52 9.08
C LYS A 218 48.10 -49.80 8.24
N VAL A 219 47.57 -49.70 7.03
CA VAL A 219 47.48 -50.80 6.08
C VAL A 219 48.87 -51.27 5.66
N ASP A 220 49.82 -50.36 5.45
CA ASP A 220 51.18 -50.70 5.05
C ASP A 220 51.99 -51.29 6.22
N GLN A 221 51.87 -50.74 7.44
CA GLN A 221 52.35 -51.42 8.66
C GLN A 221 51.78 -52.84 8.79
N LEU A 222 50.48 -53.05 8.54
CA LEU A 222 49.87 -54.38 8.64
C LEU A 222 50.36 -55.33 7.53
N LYS A 223 50.79 -54.84 6.37
CA LYS A 223 51.48 -55.65 5.36
C LYS A 223 52.90 -56.02 5.79
N GLU A 224 53.63 -55.10 6.41
CA GLU A 224 54.96 -55.36 6.99
C GLU A 224 54.87 -56.39 8.13
N ASP A 225 53.89 -56.23 9.04
CA ASP A 225 53.55 -57.21 10.08
C ASP A 225 53.26 -58.59 9.46
N ILE A 226 52.37 -58.66 8.45
CA ILE A 226 52.02 -59.93 7.77
C ILE A 226 53.24 -60.57 7.10
N ALA A 227 54.04 -59.80 6.35
CA ALA A 227 55.23 -60.33 5.67
C ALA A 227 56.29 -60.84 6.68
N LEU A 228 56.41 -60.19 7.83
CA LEU A 228 57.27 -60.64 8.94
C LEU A 228 56.74 -61.95 9.55
N TYR A 229 55.43 -62.07 9.79
CA TYR A 229 54.84 -63.31 10.30
C TYR A 229 54.90 -64.45 9.27
N GLU A 230 54.70 -64.19 7.98
CA GLU A 230 54.88 -65.18 6.91
C GLU A 230 56.34 -65.68 6.86
N ALA A 231 57.32 -64.78 6.98
CA ALA A 231 58.73 -65.16 7.06
C ALA A 231 59.05 -65.98 8.33
N GLN A 232 58.44 -65.64 9.48
CA GLN A 232 58.58 -66.43 10.71
C GLN A 232 57.94 -67.81 10.59
N ILE A 233 56.76 -67.93 9.96
CA ILE A 233 56.10 -69.22 9.73
C ILE A 233 56.96 -70.10 8.82
N ILE A 234 57.49 -69.57 7.71
CA ILE A 234 58.38 -70.32 6.82
C ILE A 234 59.66 -70.79 7.54
N ALA A 235 60.22 -69.96 8.43
CA ALA A 235 61.37 -70.36 9.25
C ALA A 235 61.00 -71.48 10.26
N GLN A 236 59.87 -71.34 10.97
CA GLN A 236 59.38 -72.35 11.92
C GLN A 236 58.97 -73.65 11.23
N GLU A 237 58.40 -73.62 10.03
CA GLU A 237 58.12 -74.82 9.23
C GLU A 237 59.43 -75.55 8.85
N ALA A 238 60.48 -74.82 8.48
CA ALA A 238 61.80 -75.41 8.23
C ALA A 238 62.44 -76.02 9.49
N GLU A 239 62.36 -75.33 10.65
CA GLU A 239 62.82 -75.86 11.94
C GLU A 239 62.00 -77.09 12.38
N MET A 240 60.70 -77.10 12.16
CA MET A 240 59.82 -78.24 12.44
C MET A 240 60.14 -79.43 11.52
N VAL A 241 60.37 -79.21 10.22
CA VAL A 241 60.76 -80.28 9.28
C VAL A 241 62.13 -80.87 9.63
N THR A 242 63.12 -80.05 9.99
CA THR A 242 64.44 -80.56 10.43
C THR A 242 64.33 -81.32 11.76
N SER A 243 63.54 -80.82 12.71
CA SER A 243 63.26 -81.50 13.99
C SER A 243 62.51 -82.81 13.80
N GLN A 244 61.56 -82.87 12.87
CA GLN A 244 60.81 -84.09 12.56
C GLN A 244 61.67 -85.11 11.82
N ASN A 245 62.61 -84.68 10.97
CA ASN A 245 63.60 -85.58 10.39
C ASN A 245 64.53 -86.19 11.45
N LEU A 246 65.02 -85.38 12.41
CA LEU A 246 65.80 -85.88 13.55
C LEU A 246 65.00 -86.87 14.43
N LEU A 247 63.70 -86.62 14.61
CA LEU A 247 62.81 -87.55 15.32
C LEU A 247 62.60 -88.85 14.54
N ASN A 248 62.39 -88.79 13.23
CA ASN A 248 62.30 -89.98 12.36
C ASN A 248 63.59 -90.81 12.39
N GLU A 249 64.77 -90.16 12.40
CA GLU A 249 66.07 -90.84 12.55
C GLU A 249 66.22 -91.49 13.93
N ALA A 250 65.76 -90.83 14.99
CA ALA A 250 65.76 -91.40 16.35
C ALA A 250 64.79 -92.60 16.46
N GLU A 251 63.59 -92.52 15.87
CA GLU A 251 62.66 -93.64 15.80
C GLU A 251 63.25 -94.82 15.01
N ALA A 252 63.93 -94.57 13.88
CA ALA A 252 64.61 -95.62 13.12
C ALA A 252 65.72 -96.32 13.95
N GLN A 253 66.49 -95.56 14.73
CA GLN A 253 67.48 -96.12 15.67
C GLN A 253 66.81 -96.95 16.78
N ILE A 254 65.71 -96.48 17.37
CA ILE A 254 64.93 -97.23 18.37
C ILE A 254 64.37 -98.53 17.77
N VAL A 255 63.88 -98.50 16.52
CA VAL A 255 63.42 -99.70 15.80
C VAL A 255 64.56 -100.69 15.61
N SER A 256 65.77 -100.25 15.20
CA SER A 256 66.95 -101.11 15.09
C SER A 256 67.29 -101.79 16.42
N ILE A 257 67.40 -101.00 17.50
CA ILE A 257 67.67 -101.51 18.86
C ILE A 257 66.57 -102.52 19.30
N SER A 258 65.32 -102.32 18.89
CA SER A 258 64.23 -103.26 19.16
C SER A 258 64.39 -104.60 18.42
N VAL A 259 64.97 -104.60 17.22
CA VAL A 259 65.27 -105.80 16.42
C VAL A 259 66.46 -106.53 17.03
N ASP A 260 67.53 -105.82 17.40
CA ASP A 260 68.69 -106.39 18.08
C ASP A 260 68.30 -107.04 19.41
N ARG A 261 67.44 -106.39 20.21
CA ARG A 261 66.90 -106.97 21.45
C ARG A 261 66.07 -108.24 21.19
N LYS A 262 65.26 -108.28 20.13
CA LYS A 262 64.52 -109.50 19.72
C LYS A 262 65.47 -110.61 19.30
N HIS A 263 66.55 -110.28 18.59
CA HIS A 263 67.57 -111.24 18.18
C HIS A 263 68.31 -111.84 19.38
N LEU A 264 68.76 -111.00 20.33
CA LEU A 264 69.39 -111.45 21.58
C LEU A 264 68.47 -112.38 22.40
N MET A 265 67.20 -112.01 22.57
CA MET A 265 66.21 -112.85 23.27
C MET A 265 65.99 -114.20 22.57
N SER A 266 66.02 -114.24 21.24
CA SER A 266 65.93 -115.48 20.47
C SER A 266 67.14 -116.39 20.71
N GLN A 267 68.37 -115.84 20.63
CA GLN A 267 69.59 -116.58 20.95
C GLN A 267 69.58 -117.13 22.38
N TRP A 268 69.16 -116.31 23.35
CA TRP A 268 69.06 -116.71 24.76
C TRP A 268 68.06 -117.86 24.97
N ASN A 269 66.86 -117.78 24.38
CA ASN A 269 65.86 -118.85 24.45
C ASN A 269 66.37 -120.19 23.87
N VAL A 270 67.11 -120.14 22.75
CA VAL A 270 67.76 -121.33 22.18
C VAL A 270 68.81 -121.92 23.14
N SER A 271 69.61 -121.07 23.79
CA SER A 271 70.59 -121.53 24.79
C SER A 271 69.93 -122.19 26.01
N LEU A 272 68.78 -121.66 26.46
CA LEU A 272 68.01 -122.15 27.60
C LEU A 272 67.42 -123.55 27.31
N LEU A 273 66.83 -123.74 26.12
CA LEU A 273 66.33 -125.04 25.66
C LEU A 273 67.45 -126.09 25.54
N GLY A 274 68.64 -125.69 25.11
CA GLY A 274 69.83 -126.55 25.10
C GLY A 274 70.29 -126.96 26.50
N LEU A 275 70.11 -126.10 27.50
CA LEU A 275 70.38 -126.37 28.91
C LEU A 275 69.34 -127.34 29.52
N GLN A 276 68.05 -127.11 29.26
CA GLN A 276 66.97 -127.97 29.76
C GLN A 276 67.14 -129.42 29.30
N ARG A 277 67.40 -129.65 28.00
CA ARG A 277 67.60 -131.00 27.46
C ARG A 277 68.80 -131.74 28.07
N ARG A 278 69.86 -131.04 28.48
CA ARG A 278 71.00 -131.65 29.21
C ARG A 278 70.59 -132.08 30.62
N ASN A 279 69.80 -131.27 31.31
CA ASN A 279 69.32 -131.57 32.67
C ASN A 279 68.37 -132.77 32.67
N GLU A 280 67.53 -132.92 31.64
CA GLU A 280 66.66 -134.10 31.46
C GLU A 280 67.46 -135.40 31.32
N VAL A 281 68.53 -135.40 30.51
CA VAL A 281 69.45 -136.54 30.37
C VAL A 281 70.21 -136.85 31.67
N TYR A 282 70.69 -135.82 32.38
CA TYR A 282 71.38 -136.00 33.67
C TYR A 282 70.46 -136.60 34.74
N ASN A 283 69.20 -136.16 34.80
CA ASN A 283 68.20 -136.69 35.73
C ASN A 283 67.82 -138.15 35.42
N ALA A 284 67.84 -138.57 34.16
CA ALA A 284 67.65 -139.98 33.80
C ALA A 284 68.82 -140.85 34.28
N LEU A 285 70.07 -140.39 34.10
CA LEU A 285 71.27 -141.09 34.56
C LEU A 285 71.30 -141.26 36.08
N ASN A 286 70.94 -140.22 36.83
CA ASN A 286 70.93 -140.23 38.30
C ASN A 286 69.92 -141.22 38.90
N LYS A 287 68.80 -141.51 38.22
CA LYS A 287 67.84 -142.51 38.69
C LYS A 287 68.43 -143.92 38.65
N ALA A 288 68.97 -144.32 37.50
CA ALA A 288 69.60 -145.63 37.32
C ALA A 288 70.78 -145.88 38.28
N TYR A 289 71.50 -144.83 38.67
CA TYR A 289 72.55 -144.91 39.70
C TYR A 289 71.99 -145.20 41.11
N ASN A 290 70.87 -144.59 41.48
CA ASN A 290 70.25 -144.81 42.79
C ASN A 290 69.64 -146.22 42.90
N ASP A 291 68.98 -146.71 41.86
CA ASP A 291 68.39 -148.06 41.83
C ASP A 291 69.45 -149.15 42.09
N LEU A 292 70.65 -149.00 41.49
CA LEU A 292 71.81 -149.86 41.72
C LEU A 292 72.40 -149.75 43.13
N ARG A 293 72.36 -148.55 43.73
CA ARG A 293 72.84 -148.31 45.09
C ARG A 293 71.94 -148.95 46.14
N GLU A 294 70.62 -148.95 45.94
CA GLU A 294 69.68 -149.57 46.88
C GLU A 294 69.81 -151.10 46.90
N GLN A 295 70.06 -151.74 45.75
CA GLN A 295 70.31 -153.19 45.68
C GLN A 295 71.57 -153.62 46.46
N LEU A 296 72.66 -152.86 46.37
CA LEU A 296 73.87 -153.11 47.18
C LEU A 296 73.59 -152.98 48.69
N LEU A 297 72.79 -151.99 49.08
CA LEU A 297 72.49 -151.69 50.49
C LEU A 297 71.63 -152.78 51.15
N ILE A 298 70.83 -153.53 50.38
CA ILE A 298 70.13 -154.74 50.86
C ILE A 298 71.14 -155.86 51.16
N LEU A 299 72.05 -156.17 50.24
CA LEU A 299 73.06 -157.22 50.39
C LEU A 299 74.04 -156.96 51.54
N GLU A 300 74.40 -155.69 51.79
CA GLU A 300 75.20 -155.31 52.96
C GLU A 300 74.46 -155.57 54.28
N ASN A 301 73.15 -155.30 54.34
CA ASN A 301 72.34 -155.56 55.53
C ASN A 301 72.20 -157.06 55.83
N GLU A 302 72.10 -157.91 54.81
CA GLU A 302 72.09 -159.37 54.98
C GLU A 302 73.44 -159.89 55.54
N GLN A 303 74.58 -159.41 55.03
CA GLN A 303 75.89 -159.73 55.64
C GLN A 303 75.99 -159.27 57.10
N LEU A 304 75.47 -158.08 57.42
CA LEU A 304 75.46 -157.56 58.79
C LEU A 304 74.54 -158.37 59.72
N ALA A 305 73.42 -158.89 59.22
CA ALA A 305 72.54 -159.78 60.00
C ALA A 305 73.25 -161.08 60.39
N HIS A 306 73.90 -161.75 59.45
CA HIS A 306 74.65 -162.98 59.73
C HIS A 306 75.83 -162.74 60.70
N ARG A 307 76.61 -161.66 60.52
CA ARG A 307 77.70 -161.28 61.46
C ARG A 307 77.17 -161.03 62.88
N ARG A 308 76.02 -160.36 63.04
CA ARG A 308 75.37 -160.13 64.35
C ARG A 308 74.82 -161.39 65.01
N SER A 309 74.55 -162.46 64.25
CA SER A 309 74.13 -163.75 64.80
C SER A 309 75.31 -164.51 65.43
N ILE A 310 76.46 -164.55 64.74
CA ILE A 310 77.67 -165.25 65.19
C ILE A 310 78.18 -164.68 66.53
N ILE A 311 78.25 -163.36 66.64
CA ILE A 311 78.69 -162.66 67.87
C ILE A 311 77.77 -163.03 69.07
N LYS A 312 76.46 -163.17 68.85
CA LYS A 312 75.50 -163.49 69.92
C LYS A 312 75.64 -164.91 70.49
N GLU A 313 76.14 -165.88 69.73
CA GLU A 313 76.46 -167.21 70.28
C GLU A 313 77.82 -167.21 70.99
N GLN A 314 78.82 -166.48 70.47
CA GLN A 314 80.12 -166.32 71.14
C GLN A 314 79.96 -165.63 72.51
N GLU A 315 79.19 -164.55 72.57
CA GLU A 315 78.84 -163.87 73.83
C GLU A 315 78.14 -164.78 74.85
N LYS A 316 77.28 -165.73 74.42
CA LYS A 316 76.64 -166.68 75.35
C LYS A 316 77.66 -167.66 75.94
N HIS A 317 78.61 -168.11 75.13
CA HIS A 317 79.62 -169.08 75.57
C HIS A 317 80.54 -168.49 76.63
N GLU A 318 81.02 -167.25 76.43
CA GLU A 318 81.83 -166.53 77.43
C GLU A 318 81.03 -166.26 78.72
N LYS A 319 79.75 -165.85 78.61
CA LYS A 319 78.89 -165.57 79.76
C LYS A 319 78.63 -166.81 80.62
N LEU A 320 78.53 -168.00 80.01
CA LEU A 320 78.41 -169.27 80.76
C LEU A 320 79.72 -169.63 81.49
N THR A 321 80.87 -169.52 80.82
CA THR A 321 82.17 -169.83 81.45
C THR A 321 82.51 -168.85 82.58
N ALA A 322 82.15 -167.57 82.45
CA ALA A 322 82.29 -166.58 83.51
C ALA A 322 81.37 -166.84 84.71
N LEU A 323 80.14 -167.34 84.48
CA LEU A 323 79.15 -167.59 85.54
C LEU A 323 79.56 -168.73 86.48
N VAL A 324 80.15 -169.81 85.96
CA VAL A 324 80.64 -170.94 86.79
C VAL A 324 81.71 -170.45 87.77
N ASN A 325 82.76 -169.82 87.25
CA ASN A 325 83.90 -169.37 88.06
C ASN A 325 83.53 -168.29 89.09
N LYS A 326 82.46 -167.53 88.85
CA LYS A 326 81.94 -166.53 89.81
C LYS A 326 81.03 -167.14 90.88
N ASN A 327 80.18 -168.10 90.49
CA ASN A 327 79.30 -168.81 91.42
C ASN A 327 80.07 -169.62 92.48
N GLU A 328 81.29 -170.08 92.20
CA GLU A 328 82.14 -170.74 93.21
C GLU A 328 82.78 -169.74 94.21
N ALA A 329 83.04 -168.50 93.78
CA ALA A 329 83.59 -167.46 94.64
C ALA A 329 82.51 -166.80 95.54
N ASP A 330 81.41 -166.35 94.94
CA ASP A 330 80.40 -165.53 95.64
C ASP A 330 79.57 -166.33 96.66
N LEU A 331 79.42 -167.65 96.47
CA LEU A 331 78.74 -168.55 97.42
C LEU A 331 79.53 -168.70 98.75
N ASN A 332 80.84 -168.45 98.73
CA ASN A 332 81.72 -168.50 99.90
C ASN A 332 81.79 -167.17 100.67
N THR A 333 81.47 -166.04 100.04
CA THR A 333 81.47 -164.70 100.67
C THR A 333 80.08 -164.29 101.18
N ILE A 334 79.02 -164.49 100.38
CA ILE A 334 77.66 -164.03 100.71
C ILE A 334 77.12 -164.70 101.99
N LYS A 335 77.45 -165.98 102.23
CA LYS A 335 77.13 -166.69 103.48
C LYS A 335 77.61 -166.00 104.76
N LYS A 336 78.62 -165.12 104.69
CA LYS A 336 79.14 -164.35 105.84
C LYS A 336 78.53 -162.94 105.94
N GLN A 337 78.15 -162.32 104.83
CA GLN A 337 77.70 -160.92 104.79
C GLN A 337 76.19 -160.75 105.03
N THR A 338 75.36 -161.73 104.64
CA THR A 338 73.89 -161.70 104.85
C THR A 338 73.48 -161.54 106.32
N ILE A 339 74.34 -161.93 107.27
CA ILE A 339 74.07 -161.86 108.72
C ILE A 339 74.27 -160.43 109.28
N GLN A 340 75.00 -159.54 108.60
CA GLN A 340 75.40 -158.23 109.15
C GLN A 340 74.60 -157.01 108.64
N VAL A 341 73.86 -157.13 107.52
CA VAL A 341 73.27 -155.96 106.84
C VAL A 341 71.79 -155.76 107.16
N THR A 342 71.06 -156.81 107.52
CA THR A 342 69.62 -156.74 107.86
C THR A 342 69.32 -155.79 109.03
N THR A 343 70.26 -155.62 109.98
CA THR A 343 70.13 -154.70 111.12
C THR A 343 70.32 -153.21 110.77
N ARG A 344 70.71 -152.88 109.53
CA ARG A 344 70.81 -151.49 109.04
C ARG A 344 69.59 -151.03 108.23
N TYR A 345 68.58 -151.89 108.06
CA TYR A 345 67.44 -151.64 107.18
C TYR A 345 66.44 -150.58 107.69
N GLU A 346 66.42 -150.29 108.99
CA GLU A 346 65.30 -149.57 109.61
C GLU A 346 65.55 -148.09 109.96
N THR A 347 66.81 -147.66 110.12
CA THR A 347 67.15 -146.29 110.56
C THR A 347 66.92 -145.24 109.47
N ASP A 348 67.45 -145.50 108.27
CA ASP A 348 67.59 -144.47 107.23
C ASP A 348 66.25 -144.15 106.53
N LYS A 349 65.22 -144.94 106.81
CA LYS A 349 63.85 -144.75 106.28
C LYS A 349 63.10 -143.58 106.93
N GLN A 350 63.51 -143.14 108.12
CA GLN A 350 62.82 -142.06 108.85
C GLN A 350 63.24 -140.65 108.38
N SER A 351 64.52 -140.47 108.03
CA SER A 351 65.12 -139.16 107.74
C SER A 351 64.65 -138.50 106.43
N TYR A 352 64.18 -139.27 105.45
CA TYR A 352 63.67 -138.73 104.18
C TYR A 352 62.29 -138.07 104.29
N SER A 353 61.54 -138.34 105.37
CA SER A 353 60.16 -137.84 105.54
C SER A 353 60.09 -136.34 105.91
N THR A 354 61.12 -135.80 106.55
CA THR A 354 61.14 -134.43 107.08
C THR A 354 61.39 -133.38 106.01
N TYR A 355 62.29 -133.66 105.05
CA TYR A 355 62.65 -132.70 103.99
C TYR A 355 61.49 -132.36 103.04
N SER A 356 60.54 -133.28 102.85
CA SER A 356 59.35 -133.06 102.00
C SER A 356 58.38 -132.00 102.57
N ARG A 357 58.39 -131.79 103.89
CA ARG A 357 57.44 -130.89 104.57
C ARG A 357 57.80 -129.40 104.45
N MET A 358 59.09 -129.06 104.50
CA MET A 358 59.56 -127.67 104.50
C MET A 358 59.22 -126.92 103.19
N LEU A 359 59.06 -127.64 102.08
CA LEU A 359 58.79 -127.06 100.77
C LEU A 359 57.35 -126.53 100.64
N GLN A 360 56.36 -127.21 101.23
CA GLN A 360 54.94 -126.83 101.12
C GLN A 360 54.52 -125.64 102.02
N GLU A 361 55.40 -125.14 102.88
CA GLU A 361 55.10 -123.98 103.74
C GLU A 361 55.47 -122.65 103.06
N THR A 362 56.38 -122.64 102.08
CA THR A 362 56.75 -121.43 101.33
C THR A 362 55.70 -121.06 100.27
N GLU A 363 55.23 -122.04 99.50
CA GLU A 363 54.25 -121.86 98.40
C GLU A 363 52.91 -121.28 98.91
N ARG A 364 52.49 -121.64 100.13
CA ARG A 364 51.23 -121.17 100.73
C ARG A 364 51.21 -119.68 101.09
N ASN A 365 52.37 -119.05 101.29
CA ASN A 365 52.44 -117.64 101.69
C ASN A 365 52.30 -116.70 100.47
N LEU A 366 52.80 -117.11 99.30
CA LEU A 366 52.75 -116.29 98.08
C LEU A 366 51.31 -116.11 97.56
N ALA A 367 50.47 -117.14 97.69
CA ALA A 367 49.07 -117.12 97.27
C ALA A 367 48.15 -116.20 98.11
N ARG A 368 48.58 -115.76 99.30
CA ARG A 368 47.77 -114.85 100.15
C ARG A 368 47.82 -113.41 99.67
N ALA A 369 49.02 -112.89 99.39
CA ALA A 369 49.24 -111.51 98.96
C ALA A 369 48.51 -111.16 97.65
N GLN A 370 48.33 -112.12 96.75
CA GLN A 370 47.63 -111.91 95.47
C GLN A 370 46.11 -111.74 95.63
N ASN A 371 45.48 -112.29 96.68
CA ASN A 371 44.05 -112.09 96.93
C ASN A 371 43.74 -110.72 97.55
N GLU A 372 44.64 -110.19 98.38
CA GLU A 372 44.48 -108.87 99.01
C GLU A 372 44.49 -107.74 97.95
N MET A 373 45.35 -107.84 96.94
CA MET A 373 45.42 -106.88 95.82
C MET A 373 44.10 -106.83 95.01
N ASN A 374 43.48 -107.98 94.75
CA ASN A 374 42.27 -108.06 93.93
C ASN A 374 41.05 -107.45 94.63
N ASN A 375 40.95 -107.58 95.97
CA ASN A 375 39.86 -107.02 96.75
C ASN A 375 39.81 -105.48 96.64
N CYS A 376 40.95 -104.81 96.84
CA CYS A 376 41.03 -103.34 96.76
C CYS A 376 40.70 -102.78 95.37
N GLN A 377 40.87 -103.55 94.29
CA GLN A 377 40.42 -103.13 92.96
C GLN A 377 38.88 -103.11 92.85
N SER A 378 38.20 -104.11 93.43
CA SER A 378 36.73 -104.19 93.39
C SER A 378 36.02 -103.04 94.12
N GLU A 379 36.63 -102.49 95.17
CA GLU A 379 36.09 -101.35 95.95
C GLU A 379 36.15 -100.02 95.17
N VAL A 380 37.08 -99.88 94.23
CA VAL A 380 37.18 -98.68 93.37
C VAL A 380 36.08 -98.68 92.30
N GLU A 381 35.65 -99.85 91.83
CA GLU A 381 34.61 -99.98 90.80
C GLU A 381 33.17 -99.84 91.33
N THR A 382 32.94 -99.95 92.64
CA THR A 382 31.62 -99.68 93.24
C THR A 382 31.43 -98.18 93.47
N LEU A 383 32.47 -97.48 93.96
CA LEU A 383 32.43 -96.03 94.19
C LEU A 383 32.18 -95.22 92.90
N ARG A 384 32.75 -95.64 91.76
CA ARG A 384 32.52 -94.98 90.46
C ARG A 384 31.05 -94.99 90.03
N ARG A 385 30.36 -96.13 90.18
CA ARG A 385 28.93 -96.29 89.81
C ARG A 385 27.98 -95.47 90.69
N GLY A 386 28.38 -95.12 91.90
CA GLY A 386 27.59 -94.23 92.77
C GLY A 386 27.52 -92.78 92.26
N ILE A 387 28.60 -92.28 91.65
CA ILE A 387 28.68 -90.89 91.18
C ILE A 387 27.77 -90.66 89.96
N GLU A 388 27.69 -91.64 89.05
CA GLU A 388 26.86 -91.55 87.84
C GLU A 388 25.36 -91.45 88.17
N GLN A 389 24.89 -92.14 89.22
CA GLN A 389 23.47 -92.18 89.62
C GLN A 389 22.94 -90.89 90.26
N GLU A 390 23.80 -90.04 90.82
CA GLU A 390 23.38 -88.70 91.29
C GLU A 390 23.36 -87.67 90.15
N SER A 391 24.15 -87.89 89.08
CA SER A 391 24.21 -86.97 87.95
C SER A 391 22.89 -86.90 87.16
N THR A 392 22.18 -88.03 87.01
CA THR A 392 20.94 -88.14 86.24
C THR A 392 19.75 -87.50 86.95
N LYS A 393 19.63 -87.68 88.27
CA LYS A 393 18.56 -87.11 89.11
C LYS A 393 18.48 -85.58 89.01
N LYS A 394 19.63 -84.92 88.83
CA LYS A 394 19.70 -83.46 88.67
C LYS A 394 18.96 -83.00 87.40
N VAL A 395 19.20 -83.67 86.27
CA VAL A 395 18.66 -83.28 84.95
C VAL A 395 17.13 -83.34 84.91
N GLU A 396 16.52 -84.30 85.62
CA GLU A 396 15.06 -84.43 85.68
C GLU A 396 14.34 -83.32 86.47
N LEU A 397 15.07 -82.58 87.33
CA LEU A 397 14.51 -81.46 88.10
C LEU A 397 14.53 -80.16 87.29
N ASP A 398 15.64 -79.88 86.61
CA ASP A 398 15.79 -78.72 85.71
C ASP A 398 14.72 -78.74 84.60
N ALA A 399 14.40 -79.92 84.07
CA ALA A 399 13.34 -80.10 83.06
C ALA A 399 11.95 -79.64 83.54
N LYS A 400 11.58 -79.93 84.79
CA LYS A 400 10.24 -79.64 85.35
C LYS A 400 10.04 -78.14 85.59
N ILE A 401 11.05 -77.45 86.09
CA ILE A 401 11.05 -75.98 86.27
C ILE A 401 10.83 -75.26 84.92
N SER A 402 11.37 -75.81 83.83
CA SER A 402 11.25 -75.22 82.50
C SER A 402 9.83 -75.24 81.91
N ALA A 403 8.90 -76.01 82.49
CA ALA A 403 7.52 -76.14 82.00
C ALA A 403 6.60 -75.05 82.58
N GLU A 404 6.54 -74.91 83.91
CA GLU A 404 5.63 -73.99 84.61
C GLU A 404 5.83 -72.50 84.22
N LEU A 405 7.03 -72.15 83.75
CA LEU A 405 7.35 -70.81 83.24
C LEU A 405 6.68 -70.47 81.91
N ARG A 406 6.25 -71.46 81.12
CA ARG A 406 5.66 -71.23 79.78
C ARG A 406 4.18 -70.84 79.86
N ASP A 407 3.42 -71.52 80.71
CA ASP A 407 1.96 -71.33 80.81
C ASP A 407 1.62 -69.92 81.34
N ARG A 408 2.46 -69.36 82.21
CA ARG A 408 2.32 -67.98 82.71
C ARG A 408 2.61 -66.88 81.67
N LEU A 409 3.20 -67.20 80.52
CA LEU A 409 3.53 -66.23 79.47
C LEU A 409 2.44 -66.09 78.40
N ALA A 410 1.51 -67.04 78.27
CA ALA A 410 0.46 -67.00 77.24
C ALA A 410 -0.58 -65.89 77.50
N ALA A 411 -1.08 -65.80 78.74
CA ALA A 411 -2.22 -64.95 79.09
C ALA A 411 -1.95 -63.42 79.05
N LYS A 412 -0.67 -62.98 79.04
CA LYS A 412 -0.31 -61.56 79.16
C LYS A 412 -0.27 -60.79 77.84
N LYS A 413 -0.13 -61.48 76.69
CA LYS A 413 0.25 -60.84 75.42
C LYS A 413 -0.84 -60.01 74.74
N SER A 414 -2.13 -60.37 74.87
CA SER A 414 -3.21 -59.69 74.13
C SER A 414 -3.54 -58.30 74.70
N MET A 415 -3.68 -58.18 76.02
CA MET A 415 -3.99 -56.90 76.68
C MET A 415 -2.82 -55.90 76.61
N GLU A 416 -1.57 -56.39 76.58
CA GLU A 416 -0.41 -55.51 76.39
C GLU A 416 -0.37 -54.89 74.98
N TYR A 417 -0.84 -55.56 73.94
CA TYR A 417 -0.72 -55.09 72.55
C TYR A 417 -1.50 -53.78 72.31
N VAL A 418 -2.72 -53.67 72.84
CA VAL A 418 -3.58 -52.48 72.68
C VAL A 418 -3.03 -51.29 73.48
N LYS A 419 -2.45 -51.54 74.67
CA LYS A 419 -1.75 -50.48 75.42
C LYS A 419 -0.45 -50.07 74.71
N LYS A 420 0.33 -51.01 74.20
CA LYS A 420 1.58 -50.76 73.46
C LYS A 420 1.35 -49.92 72.20
N LEU A 421 0.28 -50.13 71.44
CA LEU A 421 -0.07 -49.24 70.31
C LEU A 421 -0.33 -47.79 70.76
N ASN A 422 -1.03 -47.58 71.87
CA ASN A 422 -1.41 -46.25 72.35
C ASN A 422 -0.26 -45.54 73.11
N THR A 423 0.68 -46.28 73.71
CA THR A 423 1.96 -45.71 74.16
C THR A 423 2.84 -45.40 72.96
N ASN A 424 3.04 -46.33 72.02
CA ASN A 424 3.89 -46.13 70.83
C ASN A 424 3.52 -44.87 70.05
N ILE A 425 2.25 -44.53 69.85
CA ILE A 425 1.87 -43.29 69.14
C ILE A 425 2.26 -42.03 69.93
N LYS A 426 2.15 -42.06 71.27
CA LYS A 426 2.54 -40.93 72.14
C LYS A 426 4.05 -40.83 72.33
N ASP A 427 4.72 -41.98 72.35
CA ASP A 427 6.16 -42.07 72.47
C ASP A 427 6.82 -41.71 71.14
N GLN A 428 6.29 -42.13 69.98
CA GLN A 428 6.66 -41.61 68.65
C GLN A 428 6.43 -40.10 68.54
N SER A 429 5.32 -39.57 69.06
CA SER A 429 5.08 -38.12 69.07
C SER A 429 6.11 -37.36 69.93
N ARG A 430 6.50 -37.91 71.09
CA ARG A 430 7.56 -37.38 71.95
C ARG A 430 8.95 -37.57 71.37
N GLU A 431 9.17 -38.66 70.65
CA GLU A 431 10.43 -39.01 69.99
C GLU A 431 10.63 -38.11 68.77
N LEU A 432 9.59 -37.81 67.99
CA LEU A 432 9.62 -36.78 66.94
C LEU A 432 9.89 -35.38 67.52
N LEU A 433 9.27 -35.00 68.64
CA LEU A 433 9.58 -33.74 69.32
C LEU A 433 11.02 -33.71 69.88
N SER A 434 11.52 -34.85 70.38
CA SER A 434 12.91 -35.02 70.82
C SER A 434 13.88 -34.98 69.64
N GLN A 435 13.52 -35.55 68.50
CA GLN A 435 14.29 -35.49 67.25
C GLN A 435 14.31 -34.09 66.68
N ILE A 436 13.20 -33.33 66.73
CA ILE A 436 13.18 -31.90 66.38
C ILE A 436 14.12 -31.12 67.29
N ALA A 437 14.01 -31.26 68.62
CA ALA A 437 14.92 -30.59 69.55
C ALA A 437 16.39 -31.03 69.39
N GLN A 438 16.64 -32.29 68.99
CA GLN A 438 17.98 -32.79 68.68
C GLN A 438 18.51 -32.25 67.33
N LEU A 439 17.65 -32.10 66.32
CA LEU A 439 17.97 -31.48 65.03
C LEU A 439 18.25 -29.99 65.19
N GLU A 440 17.47 -29.27 65.99
CA GLU A 440 17.72 -27.87 66.36
C GLU A 440 19.06 -27.74 67.11
N ASN A 441 19.37 -28.66 68.04
CA ASN A 441 20.67 -28.72 68.70
C ASN A 441 21.82 -29.21 67.80
N GLN A 442 21.55 -29.96 66.73
CA GLN A 442 22.54 -30.34 65.73
C GLN A 442 22.81 -29.15 64.81
N ILE A 443 21.78 -28.47 64.29
CA ILE A 443 21.90 -27.23 63.53
C ILE A 443 22.69 -26.18 64.33
N ALA A 444 22.38 -25.95 65.60
CA ALA A 444 23.15 -25.02 66.44
C ALA A 444 24.62 -25.45 66.67
N ARG A 445 24.93 -26.76 66.64
CA ARG A 445 26.30 -27.30 66.69
C ARG A 445 27.00 -27.24 65.33
N ASP A 446 26.26 -27.35 64.24
CA ASP A 446 26.76 -27.29 62.87
C ASP A 446 27.00 -25.82 62.46
N GLU A 447 26.19 -24.89 62.96
CA GLU A 447 26.46 -23.45 62.95
C GLU A 447 27.70 -23.11 63.80
N LEU A 448 27.82 -23.67 65.02
CA LEU A 448 29.02 -23.48 65.83
C LEU A 448 30.28 -24.07 65.16
N THR A 449 30.19 -25.27 64.58
CA THR A 449 31.35 -25.91 63.92
C THR A 449 31.66 -25.31 62.56
N THR A 450 30.68 -24.81 61.81
CA THR A 450 30.97 -23.99 60.62
C THR A 450 31.59 -22.66 60.99
N ALA A 451 31.19 -22.02 62.10
CA ALA A 451 31.88 -20.84 62.63
C ALA A 451 33.32 -21.14 63.09
N THR A 452 33.58 -22.23 63.83
CA THR A 452 34.95 -22.61 64.19
C THR A 452 35.77 -23.05 62.98
N LYS A 453 35.18 -23.74 62.00
CA LYS A 453 35.86 -24.08 60.74
C LYS A 453 36.09 -22.87 59.85
N GLN A 454 35.28 -21.82 59.91
CA GLN A 454 35.55 -20.54 59.27
C GLN A 454 36.71 -19.81 59.96
N ALA A 455 36.76 -19.80 61.30
CA ALA A 455 37.88 -19.25 62.06
C ALA A 455 39.19 -20.04 61.84
N GLU A 456 39.13 -21.38 61.79
CA GLU A 456 40.26 -22.22 61.40
C GLU A 456 40.69 -21.95 59.94
N ASN A 457 39.75 -21.72 59.01
CA ASN A 457 40.09 -21.34 57.62
C ASN A 457 40.71 -19.94 57.53
N GLN A 458 40.32 -19.00 58.40
CA GLN A 458 40.97 -17.69 58.50
C GLN A 458 42.40 -17.86 59.03
N ARG A 459 42.58 -18.58 60.14
CA ARG A 459 43.91 -18.88 60.69
C ARG A 459 44.79 -19.66 59.72
N LEU A 460 44.23 -20.61 58.96
CA LEU A 460 44.97 -21.35 57.93
C LEU A 460 45.35 -20.46 56.74
N ARG A 461 44.56 -19.43 56.40
CA ARG A 461 44.94 -18.42 55.38
C ARG A 461 46.00 -17.45 55.89
N GLU A 462 46.02 -17.15 57.18
CA GLU A 462 47.09 -16.41 57.83
C GLU A 462 48.38 -17.25 57.84
N GLN A 463 48.31 -18.49 58.34
CA GLN A 463 49.43 -19.44 58.31
C GLN A 463 49.93 -19.74 56.88
N LEU A 464 49.06 -19.74 55.86
CA LEU A 464 49.48 -19.84 54.46
C LEU A 464 50.23 -18.59 53.99
N ARG A 465 49.79 -17.37 54.35
CA ARG A 465 50.54 -16.14 54.04
C ARG A 465 51.88 -16.09 54.76
N ASP A 466 51.93 -16.56 56.00
CA ASP A 466 53.18 -16.65 56.77
C ASP A 466 54.13 -17.67 56.12
N LEU A 467 53.62 -18.82 55.65
CA LEU A 467 54.38 -19.81 54.89
C LEU A 467 54.78 -19.31 53.50
N ASP A 468 53.93 -18.57 52.79
CA ASP A 468 54.26 -17.95 51.49
C ASP A 468 55.38 -16.91 51.68
N ALA A 469 55.36 -16.13 52.77
CA ALA A 469 56.43 -15.21 53.14
C ALA A 469 57.72 -15.95 53.54
N GLU A 470 57.63 -17.03 54.32
CA GLU A 470 58.80 -17.90 54.59
C GLU A 470 59.32 -18.60 53.31
N ILE A 471 58.46 -18.88 52.33
CA ILE A 471 58.85 -19.44 51.02
C ILE A 471 59.57 -18.36 50.20
N GLU A 472 59.09 -17.12 50.16
CA GLU A 472 59.83 -16.01 49.56
C GLU A 472 61.19 -15.79 50.25
N GLU A 473 61.25 -15.75 51.59
CA GLU A 473 62.53 -15.66 52.32
C GLU A 473 63.46 -16.83 51.99
N ARG A 474 62.96 -18.07 51.99
CA ARG A 474 63.73 -19.26 51.60
C ARG A 474 64.12 -19.26 50.13
N ASN A 475 63.32 -18.70 49.22
CA ASN A 475 63.68 -18.53 47.83
C ASN A 475 64.84 -17.52 47.71
N THR A 476 64.82 -16.41 48.46
CA THR A 476 65.99 -15.50 48.50
C THR A 476 67.22 -16.13 49.14
N LEU A 477 67.07 -17.14 50.00
CA LEU A 477 68.18 -17.91 50.57
C LEU A 477 68.68 -18.96 49.59
N VAL A 478 67.78 -19.65 48.87
CA VAL A 478 68.10 -20.59 47.79
C VAL A 478 68.86 -19.86 46.68
N SER A 479 68.42 -18.68 46.21
CA SER A 479 69.18 -17.92 45.20
C SER A 479 70.58 -17.49 45.67
N LYS A 480 70.80 -17.29 46.98
CA LYS A 480 72.15 -17.04 47.55
C LYS A 480 72.96 -18.34 47.58
N LEU A 481 72.37 -19.43 48.04
CA LEU A 481 73.01 -20.75 48.06
C LEU A 481 73.29 -21.30 46.66
N GLU A 482 72.46 -20.99 45.65
CA GLU A 482 72.69 -21.31 44.24
C GLU A 482 73.85 -20.50 43.66
N ALA A 483 73.99 -19.22 44.03
CA ALA A 483 75.18 -18.44 43.68
C ALA A 483 76.45 -18.95 44.38
N GLU A 484 76.36 -19.36 45.65
CA GLU A 484 77.46 -20.00 46.38
C GLU A 484 77.81 -21.38 45.80
N ILE A 485 76.82 -22.20 45.42
CA ILE A 485 76.99 -23.48 44.73
C ILE A 485 77.60 -23.26 43.34
N HIS A 486 77.18 -22.24 42.59
CA HIS A 486 77.79 -21.90 41.30
C HIS A 486 79.28 -21.53 41.47
N HIS A 487 79.61 -20.71 42.48
CA HIS A 487 81.00 -20.43 42.85
C HIS A 487 81.77 -21.66 43.34
N ALA A 488 81.11 -22.58 44.07
CA ALA A 488 81.71 -23.83 44.52
C ALA A 488 81.97 -24.79 43.35
N THR A 489 81.05 -24.93 42.40
CA THR A 489 81.22 -25.72 41.16
C THR A 489 82.39 -25.20 40.34
N ILE A 490 82.52 -23.88 40.17
CA ILE A 490 83.69 -23.25 39.52
C ILE A 490 85.01 -23.55 40.26
N GLN A 491 84.98 -23.78 41.59
CA GLN A 491 86.16 -24.27 42.33
C GLN A 491 86.36 -25.78 42.20
N VAL A 492 85.30 -26.56 42.10
CA VAL A 492 85.35 -28.02 41.91
C VAL A 492 85.94 -28.35 40.54
N GLU A 493 85.49 -27.72 39.45
CA GLU A 493 86.05 -27.86 38.10
C GLU A 493 87.58 -27.59 38.07
N ARG A 494 88.03 -26.55 38.80
CA ARG A 494 89.45 -26.19 38.97
C ARG A 494 90.24 -27.20 39.81
N LYS A 495 89.58 -28.03 40.62
CA LYS A 495 90.21 -29.14 41.36
C LYS A 495 90.12 -30.47 40.61
N GLN A 496 89.06 -30.70 39.84
CA GLN A 496 88.86 -31.90 39.03
C GLN A 496 89.91 -31.96 37.91
N SER A 497 90.12 -30.84 37.20
CA SER A 497 91.21 -30.67 36.24
C SER A 497 92.62 -30.83 36.85
N SER A 498 92.78 -30.67 38.18
CA SER A 498 94.02 -31.01 38.89
C SER A 498 94.10 -32.48 39.31
N LEU A 499 92.97 -33.13 39.60
CA LEU A 499 92.88 -34.57 39.89
C LEU A 499 93.14 -35.41 38.64
N ASP A 500 92.61 -35.02 37.48
CA ASP A 500 92.88 -35.70 36.20
C ASP A 500 94.38 -35.71 35.86
N LEU A 501 95.10 -34.65 36.25
CA LEU A 501 96.55 -34.50 36.07
C LEU A 501 97.35 -35.37 37.07
N LEU A 502 96.73 -35.82 38.17
CA LEU A 502 97.29 -36.78 39.14
C LEU A 502 96.90 -38.23 38.79
N ASN A 503 95.66 -38.50 38.38
CA ASN A 503 95.20 -39.81 37.92
C ASN A 503 96.04 -40.30 36.73
N ARG A 504 96.30 -39.41 35.76
CA ARG A 504 97.24 -39.66 34.64
C ARG A 504 98.69 -39.92 35.04
N LYS A 505 99.08 -39.80 36.31
CA LYS A 505 100.36 -40.28 36.87
C LYS A 505 100.20 -41.62 37.60
N LEU A 506 99.08 -41.82 38.28
CA LEU A 506 98.77 -43.04 39.03
C LEU A 506 98.54 -44.24 38.09
N GLU A 507 97.86 -44.03 36.96
CA GLU A 507 97.68 -45.04 35.90
C GLU A 507 99.01 -45.59 35.35
N ARG A 508 100.05 -44.76 35.26
CA ARG A 508 101.39 -45.20 34.81
C ARG A 508 102.03 -46.13 35.85
N LEU A 509 101.98 -45.73 37.13
CA LEU A 509 102.53 -46.52 38.23
C LEU A 509 101.79 -47.86 38.45
N LEU A 510 100.52 -47.96 38.04
CA LEU A 510 99.79 -49.24 38.03
C LEU A 510 100.14 -50.12 36.83
N HIS A 511 100.49 -49.54 35.67
CA HIS A 511 100.95 -50.31 34.51
C HIS A 511 102.36 -50.89 34.73
N ASP A 512 103.23 -50.17 35.44
CA ASP A 512 104.62 -50.55 35.72
C ASP A 512 104.76 -51.71 36.75
N ALA A 513 103.68 -52.18 37.38
CA ALA A 513 103.69 -53.04 38.57
C ALA A 513 102.93 -54.39 38.42
N GLY A 514 102.99 -55.01 37.25
CA GLY A 514 102.11 -56.13 36.86
C GLY A 514 102.17 -57.42 37.72
N GLY A 515 100.98 -58.03 37.91
CA GLY A 515 100.72 -59.33 38.53
C GLY A 515 99.20 -59.61 38.54
N GLN A 516 98.68 -60.81 38.76
CA GLN A 516 99.30 -62.09 39.15
C GLN A 516 98.57 -63.28 38.48
N GLU A 517 99.21 -64.44 38.37
CA GLU A 517 98.56 -65.72 38.02
C GLU A 517 98.17 -66.51 39.30
N VAL A 518 97.15 -67.35 39.22
CA VAL A 518 96.52 -68.04 40.39
C VAL A 518 96.35 -69.55 40.11
N GLY A 519 96.45 -70.39 41.14
CA GLY A 519 96.63 -71.85 41.01
C GLY A 519 95.38 -72.65 40.60
N PRO A 520 95.53 -73.88 40.06
CA PRO A 520 94.44 -74.63 39.44
C PRO A 520 93.36 -75.16 40.41
N LEU A 521 93.65 -75.34 41.70
CA LEU A 521 92.64 -75.67 42.72
C LEU A 521 91.85 -74.45 43.18
N GLU A 522 92.47 -73.27 43.17
CA GLU A 522 91.77 -72.01 43.37
C GLU A 522 90.94 -71.66 42.12
N ALA A 523 91.38 -72.04 40.92
CA ALA A 523 90.61 -71.89 39.69
C ALA A 523 89.29 -72.71 39.69
N THR A 524 89.25 -73.92 40.25
CA THR A 524 88.00 -74.69 40.35
C THR A 524 87.06 -74.12 41.41
N ILE A 525 87.58 -73.69 42.56
CA ILE A 525 86.80 -72.97 43.59
C ILE A 525 86.27 -71.64 43.02
N ASN A 526 87.09 -70.89 42.29
CA ASN A 526 86.70 -69.64 41.63
C ASN A 526 85.66 -69.89 40.51
N ASN A 527 85.71 -71.01 39.80
CA ASN A 527 84.69 -71.35 38.81
C ASN A 527 83.35 -71.73 39.46
N LEU A 528 83.35 -72.44 40.59
CA LEU A 528 82.11 -72.69 41.36
C LEU A 528 81.57 -71.42 42.01
N ASN A 529 82.43 -70.56 42.56
CA ASN A 529 82.04 -69.26 43.09
C ASN A 529 81.52 -68.31 41.99
N LYS A 530 82.06 -68.37 40.77
CA LYS A 530 81.52 -67.66 39.59
C LYS A 530 80.19 -68.21 39.13
N ALA A 531 79.99 -69.53 39.18
CA ALA A 531 78.68 -70.12 38.88
C ALA A 531 77.62 -69.72 39.93
N LEU A 532 78.01 -69.63 41.20
CA LEU A 532 77.17 -69.09 42.27
C LEU A 532 76.92 -67.59 42.12
N SER A 533 77.94 -66.77 41.80
CA SER A 533 77.75 -65.33 41.59
C SER A 533 76.87 -65.07 40.37
N ALA A 534 77.06 -65.78 39.26
CA ALA A 534 76.21 -65.68 38.08
C ALA A 534 74.74 -66.04 38.38
N LYS A 535 74.48 -67.04 39.22
CA LYS A 535 73.10 -67.33 39.66
C LYS A 535 72.56 -66.32 40.67
N GLN A 536 73.41 -65.69 41.49
CA GLN A 536 73.01 -64.60 42.36
C GLN A 536 72.74 -63.29 41.57
N GLU A 537 73.48 -63.09 40.48
CA GLU A 537 73.31 -62.00 39.51
C GLU A 537 72.02 -62.21 38.70
N GLU A 538 71.75 -63.40 38.16
CA GLU A 538 70.46 -63.74 37.52
C GLU A 538 69.27 -63.51 38.47
N ILE A 539 69.38 -63.90 39.75
CA ILE A 539 68.34 -63.63 40.75
C ILE A 539 68.18 -62.11 40.98
N GLY A 540 69.28 -61.38 41.12
CA GLY A 540 69.24 -59.91 41.27
C GLY A 540 68.71 -59.17 40.04
N GLU A 541 68.94 -59.69 38.84
CA GLU A 541 68.35 -59.18 37.59
C GLU A 541 66.84 -59.44 37.53
N LEU A 542 66.39 -60.64 37.93
CA LEU A 542 64.97 -60.97 38.02
C LEU A 542 64.24 -60.17 39.11
N GLU A 543 64.87 -59.96 40.27
CA GLU A 543 64.35 -59.07 41.32
C GLU A 543 64.27 -57.61 40.83
N GLN A 544 65.26 -57.13 40.07
CA GLN A 544 65.19 -55.80 39.43
C GLN A 544 64.14 -55.70 38.32
N GLN A 545 63.92 -56.76 37.53
CA GLN A 545 62.86 -56.81 36.52
C GLN A 545 61.49 -56.76 37.19
N TRP A 546 61.26 -57.60 38.21
CA TRP A 546 60.03 -57.59 39.01
C TRP A 546 59.78 -56.23 39.69
N LEU A 547 60.80 -55.58 40.23
CA LEU A 547 60.67 -54.23 40.81
C LEU A 547 60.41 -53.14 39.75
N LYS A 548 60.85 -53.31 38.49
CA LYS A 548 60.49 -52.41 37.39
C LYS A 548 59.03 -52.61 37.00
N GLU A 549 58.62 -53.85 36.71
CA GLU A 549 57.23 -54.21 36.41
C GLU A 549 56.25 -53.78 37.52
N GLN A 550 56.64 -53.91 38.80
CA GLN A 550 55.84 -53.45 39.93
C GLN A 550 55.73 -51.91 39.97
N ASN A 551 56.82 -51.18 39.69
CA ASN A 551 56.77 -49.72 39.61
C ASN A 551 55.95 -49.23 38.40
N GLU A 552 56.08 -49.86 37.24
CA GLU A 552 55.28 -49.57 36.04
C GLU A 552 53.79 -49.87 36.28
N LEU A 553 53.46 -50.96 36.95
CA LEU A 553 52.09 -51.26 37.39
C LEU A 553 51.55 -50.19 38.36
N VAL A 554 52.35 -49.72 39.32
CA VAL A 554 51.96 -48.65 40.25
C VAL A 554 51.77 -47.32 39.52
N LEU A 555 52.64 -46.98 38.56
CA LEU A 555 52.48 -45.81 37.70
C LEU A 555 51.17 -45.88 36.91
N HIS A 556 50.90 -46.99 36.22
CA HIS A 556 49.65 -47.17 35.47
C HIS A 556 48.39 -47.20 36.35
N VAL A 557 48.47 -47.66 37.61
CA VAL A 557 47.37 -47.54 38.58
C VAL A 557 47.14 -46.09 39.01
N ASN A 558 48.21 -45.32 39.23
CA ASN A 558 48.10 -43.88 39.53
C ASN A 558 47.54 -43.11 38.33
N GLU A 559 48.04 -43.35 37.11
CA GLU A 559 47.52 -42.77 35.86
C GLU A 559 46.04 -43.10 35.66
N ARG A 560 45.63 -44.36 35.89
CA ARG A 560 44.21 -44.78 35.85
C ARG A 560 43.36 -43.96 36.81
N ASP A 561 43.84 -43.73 38.03
CA ASP A 561 43.08 -43.03 39.06
C ASP A 561 43.07 -41.51 38.86
N GLU A 562 44.13 -40.91 38.32
CA GLU A 562 44.12 -39.53 37.80
C GLU A 562 43.15 -39.38 36.63
N LEU A 563 43.15 -40.32 35.68
CA LEU A 563 42.20 -40.35 34.57
C LEU A 563 40.75 -40.51 35.06
N ALA A 564 40.48 -41.39 36.03
CA ALA A 564 39.16 -41.53 36.64
C ALA A 564 38.70 -40.26 37.37
N ASN A 565 39.60 -39.59 38.09
CA ASN A 565 39.35 -38.28 38.69
C ASN A 565 39.08 -37.21 37.61
N SER A 566 39.80 -37.24 36.49
CA SER A 566 39.56 -36.34 35.35
C SER A 566 38.19 -36.58 34.71
N VAL A 567 37.78 -37.84 34.53
CA VAL A 567 36.48 -38.24 33.95
C VAL A 567 35.33 -37.82 34.88
N THR A 568 35.43 -38.06 36.19
CA THR A 568 34.39 -37.61 37.13
C THR A 568 34.33 -36.08 37.26
N ARG A 569 35.46 -35.36 37.08
CA ARG A 569 35.47 -33.89 36.97
C ARG A 569 34.77 -33.44 35.68
N LEU A 570 35.06 -34.07 34.55
CA LEU A 570 34.44 -33.77 33.25
C LEU A 570 32.93 -34.05 33.29
N GLN A 571 32.48 -35.16 33.88
CA GLN A 571 31.05 -35.47 34.07
C GLN A 571 30.34 -34.40 34.92
N LYS A 572 30.96 -33.91 35.99
CA LYS A 572 30.43 -32.78 36.80
C LYS A 572 30.39 -31.47 36.01
N GLN A 573 31.38 -31.20 35.16
CA GLN A 573 31.35 -30.04 34.26
C GLN A 573 30.25 -30.18 33.21
N LEU A 574 30.04 -31.37 32.66
CA LEU A 574 29.00 -31.67 31.66
C LEU A 574 27.59 -31.51 32.26
N SER A 575 27.35 -31.96 33.49
CA SER A 575 26.05 -31.76 34.17
C SER A 575 25.79 -30.29 34.52
N ILE A 576 26.81 -29.53 34.94
CA ILE A 576 26.70 -28.07 35.13
C ILE A 576 26.42 -27.35 33.80
N LEU A 577 27.08 -27.74 32.71
CA LEU A 577 26.84 -27.18 31.38
C LEU A 577 25.44 -27.55 30.86
N ALA A 578 24.96 -28.76 31.10
CA ALA A 578 23.60 -29.17 30.76
C ALA A 578 22.54 -28.36 31.53
N GLN A 579 22.74 -28.13 32.84
CA GLN A 579 21.86 -27.26 33.64
C GLN A 579 21.92 -25.79 33.20
N LYS A 580 23.10 -25.28 32.83
CA LYS A 580 23.24 -23.93 32.26
C LYS A 580 22.51 -23.82 30.93
N ARG A 581 22.67 -24.80 30.02
CA ARG A 581 21.96 -24.82 28.75
C ARG A 581 20.45 -24.84 28.97
N LEU A 582 19.93 -25.74 29.81
CA LEU A 582 18.50 -25.85 30.09
C LEU A 582 17.92 -24.57 30.72
N ARG A 583 18.72 -23.81 31.48
CA ARG A 583 18.34 -22.48 31.98
C ARG A 583 18.26 -21.44 30.85
N VAL A 584 19.27 -21.38 29.98
CA VAL A 584 19.28 -20.48 28.80
C VAL A 584 18.18 -20.86 27.80
N ASP A 585 17.94 -22.16 27.57
CA ASP A 585 16.85 -22.70 26.74
C ASP A 585 15.49 -22.19 27.27
N ASN A 586 15.30 -22.16 28.60
CA ASN A 586 14.11 -21.59 29.24
C ASN A 586 14.04 -20.05 29.15
N GLU A 587 15.15 -19.34 29.34
CA GLU A 587 15.22 -17.87 29.22
C GLU A 587 14.89 -17.42 27.79
N ILE A 588 15.39 -18.13 26.78
CA ILE A 588 15.03 -17.94 25.36
C ILE A 588 13.53 -18.21 25.16
N ALA A 589 13.00 -19.33 25.67
CA ALA A 589 11.58 -19.65 25.53
C ALA A 589 10.65 -18.66 26.26
N ILE A 590 11.14 -17.89 27.23
CA ILE A 590 10.42 -16.75 27.81
C ILE A 590 10.48 -15.55 26.85
N GLN A 591 11.68 -15.15 26.40
CA GLN A 591 11.84 -14.05 25.44
C GLN A 591 11.09 -14.26 24.11
N GLU A 592 10.93 -15.51 23.65
CA GLU A 592 10.09 -15.84 22.48
C GLU A 592 8.59 -15.63 22.73
N ARG A 593 8.10 -15.87 23.96
CA ARG A 593 6.72 -15.54 24.35
C ARG A 593 6.53 -14.04 24.44
N ASP A 594 7.42 -13.34 25.14
CA ASP A 594 7.40 -11.89 25.31
C ASP A 594 7.43 -11.20 23.93
N LYS A 595 8.31 -11.66 23.03
CA LYS A 595 8.35 -11.22 21.62
C LYS A 595 7.03 -11.49 20.90
N ALA A 596 6.45 -12.69 21.03
CA ALA A 596 5.18 -13.01 20.38
C ALA A 596 3.99 -12.21 20.97
N GLU A 597 4.07 -11.77 22.22
CA GLU A 597 3.11 -10.85 22.84
C GLU A 597 3.29 -9.42 22.32
N LEU A 598 4.52 -8.90 22.31
CA LEU A 598 4.86 -7.62 21.69
C LEU A 598 4.51 -7.57 20.18
N GLU A 599 4.66 -8.67 19.43
CA GLU A 599 4.22 -8.74 18.03
C GLU A 599 2.69 -8.69 17.89
N ARG A 600 1.93 -9.28 18.83
CA ARG A 600 0.46 -9.12 18.89
C ARG A 600 0.09 -7.69 19.24
N GLU A 601 0.72 -7.09 20.25
CA GLU A 601 0.48 -5.69 20.64
C GLU A 601 0.82 -4.73 19.51
N LEU A 602 1.96 -4.89 18.82
CA LEU A 602 2.32 -4.12 17.62
C LEU A 602 1.29 -4.31 16.49
N LYS A 603 0.71 -5.50 16.34
CA LYS A 603 -0.37 -5.74 15.38
C LYS A 603 -1.68 -5.04 15.80
N HIS A 604 -2.02 -5.04 17.09
CA HIS A 604 -3.15 -4.28 17.63
C HIS A 604 -2.95 -2.77 17.49
N LEU A 605 -1.75 -2.25 17.78
CA LEU A 605 -1.39 -0.85 17.59
C LEU A 605 -1.44 -0.45 16.12
N ARG A 606 -0.87 -1.26 15.20
CA ARG A 606 -0.99 -1.04 13.75
C ARG A 606 -2.45 -1.02 13.28
N ASN A 607 -3.29 -1.93 13.77
CA ASN A 607 -4.73 -1.94 13.49
C ASN A 607 -5.46 -0.71 14.05
N ASN A 608 -5.04 -0.20 15.22
CA ASN A 608 -5.55 1.04 15.79
C ASN A 608 -5.07 2.25 14.98
N THR A 609 -3.83 2.28 14.49
CA THR A 609 -3.31 3.32 13.59
C THR A 609 -4.02 3.31 12.24
N THR A 610 -4.27 2.16 11.62
CA THR A 610 -5.04 2.12 10.36
C THR A 610 -6.50 2.51 10.57
N ARG A 611 -7.11 2.14 11.71
CA ARG A 611 -8.45 2.60 12.10
C ARG A 611 -8.49 4.11 12.34
N LEU A 612 -7.50 4.68 13.03
CA LEU A 612 -7.37 6.12 13.24
C LEU A 612 -7.14 6.85 11.92
N ASN A 613 -6.27 6.36 11.04
CA ASN A 613 -6.05 6.95 9.72
C ASN A 613 -7.32 6.88 8.85
N ALA A 614 -8.11 5.81 8.95
CA ALA A 614 -9.40 5.70 8.27
C ALA A 614 -10.47 6.64 8.85
N LEU A 615 -10.43 6.94 10.15
CA LEU A 615 -11.27 7.97 10.77
C LEU A 615 -10.81 9.38 10.36
N ILE A 616 -9.51 9.68 10.43
CA ILE A 616 -8.92 10.94 9.97
C ILE A 616 -9.24 11.18 8.49
N ALA A 617 -9.18 10.15 7.64
CA ALA A 617 -9.58 10.25 6.24
C ALA A 617 -11.08 10.58 6.10
N LYS A 618 -11.96 9.95 6.89
CA LYS A 618 -13.40 10.26 6.90
C LYS A 618 -13.69 11.68 7.37
N GLU A 619 -13.16 12.08 8.52
CA GLU A 619 -13.30 13.45 9.06
C GLU A 619 -12.73 14.49 8.08
N ARG A 620 -11.61 14.18 7.42
CA ARG A 620 -11.05 15.02 6.36
C ARG A 620 -11.99 15.12 5.16
N THR A 621 -12.53 14.02 4.65
CA THR A 621 -13.51 14.09 3.54
C THR A 621 -14.77 14.83 3.95
N ALA A 622 -15.27 14.65 5.17
CA ALA A 622 -16.42 15.40 5.70
C ALA A 622 -16.11 16.90 5.82
N GLY A 623 -14.91 17.27 6.29
CA GLY A 623 -14.43 18.65 6.31
C GLY A 623 -14.27 19.25 4.91
N GLU A 624 -13.73 18.49 3.95
CA GLU A 624 -13.62 18.91 2.55
C GLU A 624 -15.01 19.06 1.88
N HIS A 625 -15.97 18.18 2.19
CA HIS A 625 -17.37 18.35 1.80
C HIS A 625 -17.98 19.61 2.41
N LEU A 626 -17.91 19.81 3.74
CA LEU A 626 -18.44 20.99 4.42
C LEU A 626 -17.79 22.31 3.93
N VAL A 627 -16.49 22.29 3.60
CA VAL A 627 -15.80 23.45 3.00
C VAL A 627 -16.31 23.73 1.58
N ASN A 628 -16.62 22.69 0.80
CA ASN A 628 -17.17 22.85 -0.54
C ASN A 628 -18.66 23.26 -0.52
N GLU A 629 -19.45 22.75 0.42
CA GLU A 629 -20.84 23.19 0.67
C GLU A 629 -20.88 24.65 1.12
N ASN A 630 -19.99 25.07 2.04
CA ASN A 630 -19.87 26.48 2.43
C ASN A 630 -19.45 27.38 1.25
N LYS A 631 -18.53 26.94 0.38
CA LYS A 631 -18.18 27.69 -0.85
C LYS A 631 -19.33 27.78 -1.84
N LEU A 632 -20.12 26.72 -2.01
CA LEU A 632 -21.30 26.72 -2.87
C LEU A 632 -22.34 27.70 -2.32
N ALA A 633 -22.66 27.61 -1.02
CA ALA A 633 -23.53 28.56 -0.34
C ALA A 633 -23.00 30.00 -0.43
N GLU A 634 -21.69 30.24 -0.28
CA GLU A 634 -21.07 31.56 -0.50
C GLU A 634 -21.28 32.04 -1.94
N THR A 635 -21.07 31.19 -2.95
CA THR A 635 -21.32 31.57 -4.36
C THR A 635 -22.79 31.81 -4.67
N ASP A 636 -23.72 31.10 -4.02
CA ASP A 636 -25.16 31.30 -4.17
C ASP A 636 -25.64 32.55 -3.42
N PHE A 637 -25.09 32.86 -2.24
CA PHE A 637 -25.30 34.14 -1.57
C PHE A 637 -24.75 35.31 -2.38
N VAL A 638 -23.56 35.18 -2.99
CA VAL A 638 -22.99 36.19 -3.89
C VAL A 638 -23.81 36.32 -5.18
N ARG A 639 -24.38 35.24 -5.72
CA ARG A 639 -25.33 35.30 -6.84
C ARG A 639 -26.59 36.05 -6.43
N ALA A 640 -27.26 35.64 -5.35
CA ALA A 640 -28.48 36.26 -4.86
C ALA A 640 -28.26 37.75 -4.51
N LEU A 641 -27.11 38.10 -3.95
CA LEU A 641 -26.75 39.50 -3.67
C LEU A 641 -26.60 40.30 -4.96
N ARG A 642 -25.94 39.76 -6.00
CA ARG A 642 -25.86 40.40 -7.33
C ARG A 642 -27.22 40.50 -8.03
N GLU A 643 -28.10 39.53 -7.85
CA GLU A 643 -29.48 39.59 -8.34
C GLU A 643 -30.25 40.71 -7.64
N LYS A 644 -30.07 40.91 -6.33
CA LYS A 644 -30.66 42.05 -5.60
C LYS A 644 -29.99 43.39 -5.89
N GLU A 645 -28.70 43.43 -6.21
CA GLU A 645 -28.04 44.62 -6.77
C GLU A 645 -28.61 44.98 -8.15
N ALA A 646 -28.84 43.99 -9.02
CA ALA A 646 -29.45 44.20 -10.33
C ALA A 646 -30.91 44.68 -10.23
N GLU A 647 -31.73 44.05 -9.37
CA GLU A 647 -33.09 44.53 -9.06
C GLU A 647 -33.07 45.97 -8.52
N ALA A 648 -32.14 46.31 -7.64
CA ALA A 648 -31.99 47.66 -7.10
C ALA A 648 -31.59 48.69 -8.18
N VAL A 649 -30.69 48.32 -9.11
CA VAL A 649 -30.31 49.17 -10.25
C VAL A 649 -31.48 49.34 -11.23
N GLU A 650 -32.28 48.31 -11.47
CA GLU A 650 -33.49 48.39 -12.31
C GLU A 650 -34.57 49.26 -11.66
N MET A 651 -34.77 49.14 -10.34
CA MET A 651 -35.70 50.01 -9.60
C MET A 651 -35.19 51.46 -9.53
N GLN A 652 -33.89 51.67 -9.44
CA GLN A 652 -33.28 53.00 -9.51
C GLN A 652 -33.45 53.63 -10.90
N SER A 653 -33.29 52.86 -11.99
CA SER A 653 -33.46 53.38 -13.36
C SER A 653 -34.92 53.72 -13.67
N LYS A 654 -35.89 52.94 -13.19
CA LYS A 654 -37.33 53.27 -13.19
C LYS A 654 -37.63 54.53 -12.38
N LEU A 655 -37.03 54.66 -11.20
CA LEU A 655 -37.19 55.85 -10.35
C LEU A 655 -36.61 57.10 -11.02
N ASP A 656 -35.51 56.97 -11.77
CA ASP A 656 -34.90 58.07 -12.52
C ASP A 656 -35.59 58.36 -13.87
N SER A 657 -36.35 57.43 -14.46
CA SER A 657 -37.27 57.74 -15.57
C SER A 657 -38.47 58.55 -15.05
N ILE A 658 -39.10 58.09 -13.95
CA ILE A 658 -40.23 58.78 -13.31
C ILE A 658 -39.82 60.19 -12.84
N LYS A 659 -38.57 60.42 -12.41
CA LYS A 659 -38.06 61.79 -12.16
C LYS A 659 -38.01 62.66 -13.41
N LYS A 660 -37.55 62.13 -14.54
CA LYS A 660 -37.49 62.85 -15.83
C LYS A 660 -38.89 63.16 -16.33
N GLU A 661 -39.77 62.16 -16.34
CA GLU A 661 -41.19 62.32 -16.67
C GLU A 661 -41.83 63.43 -15.79
N ARG A 662 -41.55 63.44 -14.48
CA ARG A 662 -42.01 64.51 -13.57
C ARG A 662 -41.39 65.88 -13.92
N GLU A 663 -40.13 65.94 -14.30
CA GLU A 663 -39.44 67.19 -14.66
C GLU A 663 -39.89 67.72 -16.04
N GLU A 664 -40.20 66.84 -16.98
CA GLU A 664 -40.84 67.13 -18.27
C GLU A 664 -42.25 67.69 -18.03
N MET A 665 -43.09 67.00 -17.25
CA MET A 665 -44.43 67.50 -16.86
C MET A 665 -44.39 68.84 -16.10
N LEU A 666 -43.33 69.10 -15.31
CA LEU A 666 -43.13 70.41 -14.64
C LEU A 666 -42.71 71.51 -15.63
N ASN A 667 -41.91 71.18 -16.64
CA ASN A 667 -41.57 72.13 -17.71
C ASN A 667 -42.80 72.44 -18.58
N GLU A 668 -43.59 71.43 -18.95
CA GLU A 668 -44.86 71.61 -19.66
C GLU A 668 -45.84 72.50 -18.86
N LEU A 669 -45.96 72.29 -17.54
CA LEU A 669 -46.77 73.14 -16.67
C LEU A 669 -46.30 74.60 -16.70
N VAL A 670 -44.99 74.85 -16.61
CA VAL A 670 -44.41 76.20 -16.70
C VAL A 670 -44.61 76.84 -18.08
N GLU A 671 -44.64 76.05 -19.16
CA GLU A 671 -44.99 76.55 -20.49
C GLU A 671 -46.49 76.89 -20.61
N VAL A 672 -47.37 76.06 -20.04
CA VAL A 672 -48.80 76.37 -19.93
C VAL A 672 -49.03 77.65 -19.13
N GLU A 673 -48.41 77.81 -17.96
CA GLU A 673 -48.46 79.04 -17.16
C GLU A 673 -47.98 80.28 -17.94
N ARG A 674 -46.89 80.17 -18.71
CA ARG A 674 -46.42 81.23 -19.61
C ARG A 674 -47.45 81.57 -20.70
N THR A 675 -48.14 80.57 -21.26
CA THR A 675 -49.18 80.83 -22.28
C THR A 675 -50.40 81.53 -21.66
N ILE A 676 -50.80 81.16 -20.44
CA ILE A 676 -51.88 81.82 -19.69
C ILE A 676 -51.53 83.29 -19.45
N MET A 677 -50.34 83.58 -18.90
CA MET A 677 -49.83 84.96 -18.70
C MET A 677 -49.81 85.78 -20.01
N LEU A 678 -49.44 85.17 -21.13
CA LEU A 678 -49.48 85.83 -22.45
C LEU A 678 -50.90 86.12 -22.93
N TRP A 679 -51.88 85.26 -22.61
CA TRP A 679 -53.29 85.49 -22.94
C TRP A 679 -53.93 86.55 -22.03
N GLU A 680 -53.66 86.53 -20.72
CA GLU A 680 -54.12 87.57 -19.79
C GLU A 680 -53.64 88.96 -20.23
N LYS A 681 -52.35 89.09 -20.60
CA LYS A 681 -51.80 90.35 -21.10
C LYS A 681 -52.42 90.80 -22.43
N LYS A 682 -52.80 89.88 -23.32
CA LYS A 682 -53.56 90.21 -24.54
C LYS A 682 -54.96 90.72 -24.20
N VAL A 683 -55.65 90.10 -23.24
CA VAL A 683 -56.98 90.54 -22.80
C VAL A 683 -56.92 91.94 -22.21
N GLN A 684 -55.92 92.24 -21.36
CA GLN A 684 -55.70 93.57 -20.80
C GLN A 684 -55.55 94.65 -21.90
N LEU A 685 -54.72 94.41 -22.91
CA LEU A 685 -54.53 95.33 -24.05
C LEU A 685 -55.79 95.52 -24.90
N CYS A 686 -56.59 94.47 -25.10
CA CYS A 686 -57.90 94.58 -25.77
C CYS A 686 -58.88 95.45 -24.96
N ASP A 687 -58.86 95.34 -23.65
CA ASP A 687 -59.73 96.08 -22.74
C ASP A 687 -59.30 97.57 -22.62
N GLU A 688 -58.00 97.85 -22.67
CA GLU A 688 -57.45 99.21 -22.75
C GLU A 688 -57.77 99.89 -24.09
N THR A 689 -57.53 99.21 -25.23
CA THR A 689 -57.82 99.77 -26.55
C THR A 689 -59.31 100.03 -26.76
N ARG A 690 -60.20 99.17 -26.24
CA ARG A 690 -61.64 99.40 -26.24
C ARG A 690 -62.04 100.68 -25.48
N ARG A 691 -61.52 100.88 -24.26
CA ARG A 691 -61.78 102.09 -23.46
C ARG A 691 -61.33 103.38 -24.17
N ALA A 692 -60.30 103.31 -25.02
CA ALA A 692 -59.82 104.45 -25.80
C ALA A 692 -60.70 104.80 -27.03
N VAL A 693 -61.56 103.88 -27.50
CA VAL A 693 -62.43 104.08 -28.67
C VAL A 693 -63.82 104.60 -28.28
N ASP A 694 -64.37 104.19 -27.12
CA ASP A 694 -65.73 104.52 -26.66
C ASP A 694 -65.85 105.96 -26.06
N CYS A 695 -65.16 106.96 -26.62
CA CYS A 695 -65.13 108.35 -26.12
C CYS A 695 -65.89 109.36 -27.02
N ASP A 696 -67.16 109.63 -26.70
CA ASP A 696 -68.06 110.52 -27.46
C ASP A 696 -67.67 112.02 -27.43
N LEU A 697 -67.00 112.51 -28.47
CA LEU A 697 -66.76 113.94 -28.72
C LEU A 697 -66.93 114.28 -30.22
N GLY A 698 -68.00 115.00 -30.58
CA GLY A 698 -68.09 115.61 -31.93
C GLY A 698 -69.48 115.93 -32.53
N GLN A 699 -70.60 115.49 -31.95
CA GLN A 699 -71.91 115.51 -32.67
C GLN A 699 -72.55 116.91 -32.88
N GLY A 700 -72.05 117.98 -32.25
CA GLY A 700 -72.73 119.29 -32.22
C GLY A 700 -72.72 120.09 -33.54
N GLU A 701 -71.61 120.08 -34.28
CA GLU A 701 -71.34 121.06 -35.35
C GLU A 701 -72.16 120.78 -36.63
N LEU A 702 -72.50 119.51 -36.89
CA LEU A 702 -73.20 119.04 -38.09
C LEU A 702 -74.68 119.49 -38.20
N SER A 703 -75.25 120.05 -37.14
CA SER A 703 -76.66 120.50 -37.11
C SER A 703 -76.84 121.95 -37.61
N VAL A 704 -75.87 122.82 -37.31
CA VAL A 704 -75.97 124.27 -37.56
C VAL A 704 -75.90 124.58 -39.06
N MET A 705 -74.97 123.94 -39.79
CA MET A 705 -74.77 124.19 -41.23
C MET A 705 -75.99 123.87 -42.12
N LYS A 706 -76.91 123.01 -41.66
CA LYS A 706 -78.08 122.58 -42.46
C LYS A 706 -79.18 123.63 -42.56
N HIS A 707 -79.27 124.56 -41.60
CA HIS A 707 -80.37 125.53 -41.55
C HIS A 707 -80.16 126.78 -42.41
N GLU A 708 -78.91 127.24 -42.58
CA GLU A 708 -78.62 128.45 -43.36
C GLU A 708 -78.78 128.23 -44.89
N ILE A 709 -78.50 127.01 -45.36
CA ILE A 709 -78.59 126.63 -46.79
C ILE A 709 -79.98 126.93 -47.36
N HIS A 710 -81.04 126.51 -46.67
CA HIS A 710 -82.41 126.59 -47.18
C HIS A 710 -82.93 128.04 -47.34
N ARG A 711 -82.38 128.97 -46.54
CA ARG A 711 -82.76 130.38 -46.55
C ARG A 711 -82.27 131.13 -47.80
N MET A 712 -81.17 130.65 -48.40
CA MET A 712 -80.56 131.23 -49.61
C MET A 712 -81.26 130.81 -50.91
N GLU A 713 -81.87 129.62 -50.93
CA GLU A 713 -82.45 129.03 -52.14
C GLU A 713 -83.65 129.83 -52.68
N VAL A 714 -84.54 130.28 -51.79
CA VAL A 714 -85.79 130.97 -52.17
C VAL A 714 -85.52 132.31 -52.86
N ARG A 715 -84.49 133.05 -52.44
CA ARG A 715 -84.17 134.38 -52.98
C ARG A 715 -83.48 134.34 -54.35
N LYS A 716 -82.83 133.21 -54.66
CA LYS A 716 -82.12 132.96 -55.93
C LYS A 716 -83.06 132.82 -57.13
N ASN A 717 -84.19 132.14 -56.95
CA ASN A 717 -85.07 131.75 -58.05
C ASN A 717 -85.80 132.92 -58.74
N SER A 718 -86.07 134.03 -58.03
CA SER A 718 -86.83 135.16 -58.59
C SER A 718 -86.02 136.08 -59.52
N LEU A 719 -84.69 136.11 -59.40
CA LEU A 719 -83.83 137.01 -60.20
C LEU A 719 -83.26 136.33 -61.46
N LEU A 720 -83.09 135.00 -61.44
CA LEU A 720 -82.57 134.25 -62.59
C LEU A 720 -83.50 134.33 -63.81
N GLN A 721 -84.81 134.07 -63.64
CA GLN A 721 -85.76 133.85 -64.75
C GLN A 721 -85.87 134.99 -65.79
N GLN A 722 -85.46 136.22 -65.46
CA GLN A 722 -85.47 137.35 -66.39
C GLN A 722 -84.10 137.61 -67.04
N GLN A 723 -83.01 137.50 -66.28
CA GLN A 723 -81.65 137.73 -66.81
C GLN A 723 -81.14 136.54 -67.65
N GLU A 724 -81.60 135.32 -67.31
CA GLU A 724 -81.19 134.06 -67.91
C GLU A 724 -81.66 133.90 -69.36
N LYS A 725 -82.83 134.43 -69.73
CA LYS A 725 -83.40 134.28 -71.09
C LYS A 725 -82.54 134.89 -72.19
N LEU A 726 -81.84 135.98 -71.90
CA LEU A 726 -81.02 136.73 -72.87
C LEU A 726 -79.57 136.23 -72.91
N LEU A 727 -79.00 135.86 -71.74
CA LEU A 727 -77.68 135.21 -71.67
C LEU A 727 -77.70 133.80 -72.30
N GLN A 728 -78.77 133.03 -72.13
CA GLN A 728 -78.92 131.71 -72.77
C GLN A 728 -78.85 131.75 -74.31
N ALA A 729 -79.02 132.89 -74.98
CA ALA A 729 -78.82 132.99 -76.43
C ALA A 729 -77.33 132.97 -76.81
N LEU A 730 -76.49 133.70 -76.05
CA LEU A 730 -75.06 133.85 -76.32
C LEU A 730 -74.22 132.72 -75.70
N GLU A 731 -74.57 132.26 -74.50
CA GLU A 731 -73.90 131.12 -73.85
C GLU A 731 -74.11 129.79 -74.62
N ARG A 732 -75.18 129.68 -75.43
CA ARG A 732 -75.41 128.56 -76.37
C ARG A 732 -74.38 128.47 -77.51
N SER A 733 -73.55 129.48 -77.73
CA SER A 733 -72.45 129.42 -78.72
C SER A 733 -71.16 128.85 -78.11
N VAL A 734 -70.75 129.32 -76.93
CA VAL A 734 -69.60 128.79 -76.18
C VAL A 734 -69.87 127.34 -75.78
N SER A 735 -71.04 127.06 -75.19
CA SER A 735 -71.42 125.70 -74.81
C SER A 735 -71.62 124.76 -76.00
N ARG A 736 -71.79 125.26 -77.23
CA ARG A 736 -71.68 124.43 -78.45
C ARG A 736 -70.23 124.04 -78.74
N ARG A 737 -69.25 124.91 -78.49
CA ARG A 737 -67.81 124.62 -78.66
C ARG A 737 -67.32 123.66 -77.58
N ASP A 738 -67.70 123.86 -76.32
CA ASP A 738 -67.51 122.88 -75.24
C ASP A 738 -68.21 121.56 -75.57
N LEU A 739 -69.46 121.58 -76.08
CA LEU A 739 -70.16 120.35 -76.50
C LEU A 739 -69.50 119.66 -77.68
N ILE A 740 -68.77 120.33 -78.57
CA ILE A 740 -68.00 119.68 -79.63
C ILE A 740 -66.79 118.94 -79.04
N ILE A 741 -66.09 119.54 -78.07
CA ILE A 741 -64.98 118.90 -77.34
C ILE A 741 -65.50 117.75 -76.46
N LEU A 742 -66.60 117.94 -75.72
CA LEU A 742 -67.27 116.86 -75.00
C LEU A 742 -67.84 115.78 -75.93
N GLN A 743 -68.30 116.11 -77.14
CA GLN A 743 -68.77 115.10 -78.10
C GLN A 743 -67.61 114.33 -78.74
N SER A 744 -66.41 114.91 -78.87
CA SER A 744 -65.20 114.13 -79.14
C SER A 744 -65.01 113.08 -78.04
N ASN A 745 -64.94 113.51 -76.79
CA ASN A 745 -64.61 112.64 -75.66
C ASN A 745 -65.75 111.67 -75.27
N THR A 746 -67.01 111.97 -75.60
CA THR A 746 -68.16 111.07 -75.30
C THR A 746 -68.60 110.19 -76.47
N LYS A 747 -68.10 110.39 -77.70
CA LYS A 747 -68.37 109.48 -78.83
C LYS A 747 -67.77 108.08 -78.66
N GLN A 748 -66.77 107.90 -77.80
CA GLN A 748 -66.29 106.57 -77.40
C GLN A 748 -67.22 105.84 -76.39
N SER A 749 -68.14 106.53 -75.72
CA SER A 749 -68.78 106.03 -74.47
C SER A 749 -70.26 105.64 -74.60
N LYS A 750 -70.84 105.58 -75.81
CA LYS A 750 -72.27 105.24 -76.02
C LYS A 750 -72.57 104.17 -77.08
N GLN A 751 -71.61 103.30 -77.37
CA GLN A 751 -71.91 101.92 -77.76
C GLN A 751 -71.75 100.99 -76.54
N GLN A 752 -72.23 99.74 -76.64
CA GLN A 752 -72.02 98.67 -75.65
C GLN A 752 -72.62 98.87 -74.24
N LYS A 753 -73.89 99.31 -74.17
CA LYS A 753 -74.80 99.05 -73.01
C LYS A 753 -74.99 97.54 -72.65
N ALA A 754 -74.29 96.63 -73.33
CA ALA A 754 -74.27 95.20 -73.06
C ALA A 754 -73.30 94.76 -71.94
N GLN A 755 -72.26 95.56 -71.61
CA GLN A 755 -71.20 95.14 -70.68
C GLN A 755 -71.57 95.21 -69.20
N LEU A 756 -72.63 95.92 -68.82
CA LEU A 756 -73.04 96.06 -67.41
C LEU A 756 -73.51 94.74 -66.77
N ARG A 757 -74.02 93.77 -67.55
CA ARG A 757 -74.23 92.40 -67.05
C ARG A 757 -72.92 91.63 -66.90
N ILE A 758 -72.01 91.80 -67.87
CA ILE A 758 -70.76 91.04 -67.97
C ILE A 758 -69.79 91.39 -66.84
N ASN A 759 -69.68 92.66 -66.43
CA ASN A 759 -68.74 93.01 -65.35
C ASN A 759 -69.22 92.59 -63.95
N ALA A 760 -70.53 92.64 -63.68
CA ALA A 760 -71.11 92.04 -62.46
C ALA A 760 -70.93 90.51 -62.45
N GLN A 761 -71.10 89.85 -63.61
CA GLN A 761 -70.78 88.43 -63.75
C GLN A 761 -69.28 88.15 -63.58
N ARG A 762 -68.37 89.00 -64.08
CA ARG A 762 -66.92 88.82 -63.94
C ARG A 762 -66.45 88.92 -62.49
N GLN A 763 -66.94 89.87 -61.68
CA GLN A 763 -66.59 89.92 -60.26
C GLN A 763 -67.16 88.73 -59.49
N LEU A 764 -68.39 88.31 -59.80
CA LEU A 764 -68.93 87.04 -59.28
C LEU A 764 -68.15 85.82 -59.77
N ASP A 765 -67.64 85.81 -61.00
CA ASP A 765 -66.90 84.69 -61.58
C ASP A 765 -65.40 84.69 -61.20
N GLU A 766 -64.84 85.81 -60.73
CA GLU A 766 -63.56 85.86 -60.03
C GLU A 766 -63.70 85.36 -58.60
N LEU A 767 -64.76 85.75 -57.88
CA LEU A 767 -65.09 85.16 -56.58
C LEU A 767 -65.43 83.67 -56.72
N ARG A 768 -66.14 83.24 -57.77
CA ARG A 768 -66.35 81.82 -58.09
C ARG A 768 -65.10 81.14 -58.65
N LYS A 769 -64.13 81.84 -59.24
CA LYS A 769 -62.82 81.24 -59.61
C LYS A 769 -61.98 81.02 -58.37
N LYS A 770 -61.92 81.97 -57.44
CA LYS A 770 -61.29 81.79 -56.12
C LYS A 770 -62.00 80.69 -55.32
N LEU A 771 -63.34 80.69 -55.30
CA LEU A 771 -64.13 79.63 -54.64
C LEU A 771 -64.12 78.28 -55.39
N LYS A 772 -63.86 78.25 -56.71
CA LYS A 772 -63.54 77.02 -57.46
C LYS A 772 -62.11 76.56 -57.26
N ALA A 773 -61.16 77.47 -57.03
CA ALA A 773 -59.79 77.12 -56.69
C ALA A 773 -59.74 76.52 -55.28
N THR A 774 -60.38 77.15 -54.28
CA THR A 774 -60.53 76.55 -52.96
C THR A 774 -61.42 75.31 -52.98
N LYS A 775 -62.47 75.20 -53.82
CA LYS A 775 -63.16 73.91 -54.07
C LYS A 775 -62.37 72.89 -54.89
N LYS A 776 -61.27 73.26 -55.56
CA LYS A 776 -60.39 72.31 -56.28
C LYS A 776 -59.27 71.82 -55.36
N ILE A 777 -58.74 72.69 -54.51
CA ILE A 777 -57.81 72.34 -53.42
C ILE A 777 -58.55 71.53 -52.37
N ALA A 778 -59.71 71.97 -51.88
CA ALA A 778 -60.53 71.16 -50.97
C ALA A 778 -61.00 69.85 -51.63
N LYS A 779 -61.11 69.79 -52.96
CA LYS A 779 -61.36 68.53 -53.67
C LYS A 779 -60.13 67.64 -53.76
N SER A 780 -58.95 68.18 -54.04
CA SER A 780 -57.71 67.40 -54.03
C SER A 780 -57.45 66.90 -52.61
N SER A 781 -57.60 67.73 -51.58
CA SER A 781 -57.50 67.28 -50.19
C SER A 781 -58.60 66.31 -49.76
N THR A 782 -59.80 66.32 -50.36
CA THR A 782 -60.75 65.21 -50.15
C THR A 782 -60.38 63.95 -50.94
N THR A 783 -59.77 64.03 -52.13
CA THR A 783 -59.29 62.82 -52.82
C THR A 783 -58.02 62.27 -52.18
N GLU A 784 -57.11 63.12 -51.70
CA GLU A 784 -55.95 62.78 -50.87
C GLU A 784 -56.43 62.11 -49.56
N LEU A 785 -57.47 62.65 -48.90
CA LEU A 785 -58.08 62.00 -47.74
C LEU A 785 -58.79 60.68 -48.09
N GLN A 786 -59.44 60.57 -49.26
CA GLN A 786 -60.07 59.32 -49.69
C GLN A 786 -59.02 58.26 -50.06
N GLU A 787 -57.99 58.63 -50.81
CA GLU A 787 -56.83 57.78 -51.14
C GLU A 787 -56.10 57.34 -49.85
N LEU A 788 -56.00 58.20 -48.83
CA LEU A 788 -55.48 57.82 -47.52
C LEU A 788 -56.44 56.91 -46.73
N THR A 789 -57.77 57.10 -46.77
CA THR A 789 -58.70 56.15 -46.15
C THR A 789 -58.76 54.82 -46.88
N ASP A 790 -58.61 54.82 -48.20
CA ASP A 790 -58.59 53.61 -49.02
C ASP A 790 -57.27 52.85 -48.82
N GLN A 791 -56.14 53.55 -48.65
CA GLN A 791 -54.86 52.98 -48.22
C GLN A 791 -54.92 52.44 -46.78
N VAL A 792 -55.58 53.14 -45.84
CA VAL A 792 -55.80 52.62 -44.49
C VAL A 792 -56.68 51.36 -44.53
N GLN A 793 -57.76 51.35 -45.32
CA GLN A 793 -58.61 50.17 -45.46
C GLN A 793 -57.90 49.00 -46.18
N SER A 794 -57.03 49.26 -47.17
CA SER A 794 -56.22 48.19 -47.78
C SER A 794 -55.18 47.66 -46.79
N LEU A 795 -54.53 48.53 -46.02
CA LEU A 795 -53.59 48.12 -44.96
C LEU A 795 -54.29 47.40 -43.79
N GLU A 796 -55.54 47.73 -43.48
CA GLU A 796 -56.38 47.00 -42.51
C GLU A 796 -56.78 45.61 -43.04
N GLN A 797 -57.07 45.49 -44.34
CA GLN A 797 -57.34 44.19 -45.00
C GLN A 797 -56.07 43.34 -45.14
N GLU A 798 -54.91 43.95 -45.41
CA GLU A 798 -53.60 43.29 -45.37
C GLU A 798 -53.25 42.85 -43.93
N LEU A 799 -53.52 43.68 -42.91
CA LEU A 799 -53.37 43.29 -41.50
C LEU A 799 -54.34 42.17 -41.09
N ALA A 800 -55.58 42.17 -41.60
CA ALA A 800 -56.55 41.10 -41.34
C ALA A 800 -56.11 39.78 -41.98
N THR A 801 -55.72 39.79 -43.25
CA THR A 801 -55.22 38.59 -43.95
C THR A 801 -53.90 38.08 -43.36
N LYS A 802 -52.97 38.97 -42.97
CA LYS A 802 -51.73 38.57 -42.29
C LYS A 802 -51.98 38.06 -40.86
N LYS A 803 -53.04 38.49 -40.18
CA LYS A 803 -53.48 37.88 -38.91
C LYS A 803 -54.06 36.48 -39.13
N THR A 804 -54.91 36.26 -40.14
CA THR A 804 -55.42 34.91 -40.43
C THR A 804 -54.32 33.97 -40.89
N GLU A 805 -53.36 34.43 -41.71
CA GLU A 805 -52.16 33.64 -42.07
C GLU A 805 -51.32 33.29 -40.84
N LEU A 806 -51.13 34.22 -39.90
CA LEU A 806 -50.42 33.96 -38.64
C LEU A 806 -51.17 32.96 -37.75
N GLU A 807 -52.50 33.07 -37.65
CA GLU A 807 -53.30 32.10 -36.91
C GLU A 807 -53.27 30.70 -37.53
N GLU A 808 -53.27 30.59 -38.87
CA GLU A 808 -53.15 29.31 -39.57
C GLU A 808 -51.75 28.72 -39.42
N GLN A 809 -50.69 29.52 -39.54
CA GLN A 809 -49.33 29.07 -39.26
C GLN A 809 -49.14 28.68 -37.80
N GLN A 810 -49.75 29.39 -36.85
CA GLN A 810 -49.66 29.05 -35.43
C GLN A 810 -50.44 27.77 -35.11
N LYS A 811 -51.64 27.56 -35.67
CA LYS A 811 -52.36 26.26 -35.61
C LYS A 811 -51.51 25.13 -36.21
N SER A 812 -50.80 25.38 -37.32
CA SER A 812 -49.88 24.41 -37.92
C SER A 812 -48.67 24.09 -37.02
N VAL A 813 -48.10 25.09 -36.34
CA VAL A 813 -47.03 24.90 -35.34
C VAL A 813 -47.53 24.14 -34.11
N ASP A 814 -48.73 24.43 -33.62
CA ASP A 814 -49.35 23.72 -32.49
C ASP A 814 -49.66 22.25 -32.87
N GLU A 815 -50.15 21.99 -34.08
CA GLU A 815 -50.28 20.62 -34.62
C GLU A 815 -48.95 19.90 -34.74
N MET A 816 -47.90 20.56 -35.25
CA MET A 816 -46.59 19.94 -35.46
C MET A 816 -45.84 19.71 -34.14
N THR A 817 -46.01 20.58 -33.14
CA THR A 817 -45.48 20.35 -31.79
C THR A 817 -46.23 19.23 -31.07
N ALA A 818 -47.56 19.11 -31.22
CA ALA A 818 -48.32 17.96 -30.73
C ALA A 818 -47.86 16.64 -31.39
N LYS A 819 -47.66 16.63 -32.72
CA LYS A 819 -47.11 15.46 -33.45
C LYS A 819 -45.70 15.10 -32.99
N LEU A 820 -44.83 16.08 -32.72
CA LEU A 820 -43.50 15.86 -32.15
C LEU A 820 -43.53 15.34 -30.71
N GLN A 821 -44.53 15.73 -29.90
CA GLN A 821 -44.72 15.21 -28.54
C GLN A 821 -45.14 13.73 -28.57
N VAL A 822 -46.12 13.36 -29.40
CA VAL A 822 -46.52 11.94 -29.57
C VAL A 822 -45.32 11.08 -30.02
N LEU A 823 -44.53 11.55 -31.00
CA LEU A 823 -43.33 10.84 -31.47
C LEU A 823 -42.21 10.79 -30.40
N SER A 824 -42.13 11.77 -29.50
CA SER A 824 -41.24 11.74 -28.34
C SER A 824 -41.65 10.65 -27.35
N ASP A 825 -42.94 10.59 -27.02
CA ASP A 825 -43.47 9.64 -26.04
C ASP A 825 -43.42 8.20 -26.57
N GLU A 826 -43.76 7.98 -27.85
CA GLU A 826 -43.53 6.71 -28.55
C GLU A 826 -42.05 6.30 -28.53
N LYS A 827 -41.12 7.24 -28.75
CA LYS A 827 -39.67 6.97 -28.69
C LYS A 827 -39.24 6.57 -27.28
N GLN A 828 -39.79 7.18 -26.23
CA GLN A 828 -39.51 6.80 -24.83
C GLN A 828 -40.09 5.42 -24.50
N ILE A 829 -41.36 5.15 -24.85
CA ILE A 829 -42.00 3.84 -24.65
C ILE A 829 -41.23 2.74 -25.40
N ASN A 830 -40.79 3.00 -26.64
CA ASN A 830 -39.98 2.06 -27.41
C ASN A 830 -38.58 1.86 -26.83
N LEU A 831 -37.94 2.91 -26.30
CA LEU A 831 -36.66 2.79 -25.58
C LEU A 831 -36.79 1.88 -24.34
N PHE A 832 -37.82 2.07 -23.52
CA PHE A 832 -38.08 1.21 -22.35
C PHE A 832 -38.42 -0.24 -22.77
N ARG A 833 -39.17 -0.44 -23.86
CA ARG A 833 -39.44 -1.78 -24.44
C ARG A 833 -38.15 -2.46 -24.93
N ILE A 834 -37.23 -1.71 -25.53
CA ILE A 834 -35.91 -2.22 -25.95
C ILE A 834 -35.04 -2.57 -24.74
N GLN A 835 -34.99 -1.72 -23.71
CA GLN A 835 -34.26 -1.99 -22.47
C GLN A 835 -34.79 -3.25 -21.75
N MET A 836 -36.12 -3.42 -21.67
CA MET A 836 -36.74 -4.65 -21.15
C MET A 836 -36.28 -5.88 -21.95
N LYS A 837 -36.33 -5.85 -23.28
CA LYS A 837 -35.86 -6.95 -24.13
C LYS A 837 -34.34 -7.19 -24.03
N GLN A 838 -33.54 -6.15 -23.82
CA GLN A 838 -32.10 -6.28 -23.56
C GLN A 838 -31.84 -7.00 -22.22
N HIS A 839 -32.56 -6.63 -21.16
CA HIS A 839 -32.50 -7.35 -19.89
C HIS A 839 -32.96 -8.82 -20.04
N GLU A 840 -34.06 -9.07 -20.75
CA GLU A 840 -34.49 -10.43 -21.10
C GLU A 840 -33.39 -11.21 -21.83
N THR A 841 -32.70 -10.62 -22.83
CA THR A 841 -31.55 -11.28 -23.47
C THR A 841 -30.39 -11.56 -22.52
N THR A 842 -30.06 -10.65 -21.58
CA THR A 842 -29.02 -10.94 -20.58
C THR A 842 -29.41 -12.09 -19.65
N TYR A 843 -30.70 -12.28 -19.33
CA TYR A 843 -31.16 -13.46 -18.60
C TYR A 843 -31.07 -14.74 -19.47
N TRP A 844 -31.41 -14.67 -20.75
CA TRP A 844 -31.24 -15.81 -21.68
C TRP A 844 -29.77 -16.20 -21.88
N ASP A 845 -28.84 -15.24 -21.96
CA ASP A 845 -27.40 -15.51 -22.01
C ASP A 845 -26.89 -16.13 -20.70
N LEU A 846 -27.30 -15.61 -19.53
CA LEU A 846 -26.98 -16.22 -18.23
C LEU A 846 -27.54 -17.65 -18.09
N VAL A 847 -28.69 -17.95 -18.72
CA VAL A 847 -29.23 -19.31 -18.83
C VAL A 847 -28.38 -20.17 -19.77
N ARG A 848 -27.98 -19.63 -20.94
CA ARG A 848 -27.12 -20.32 -21.92
C ARG A 848 -25.75 -20.69 -21.35
N GLU A 849 -25.21 -19.84 -20.47
CA GLU A 849 -23.96 -20.09 -19.74
C GLU A 849 -24.12 -20.99 -18.51
N GLY A 850 -25.34 -21.42 -18.17
CA GLY A 850 -25.62 -22.21 -16.96
C GLY A 850 -25.43 -21.46 -15.63
N ARG A 851 -25.18 -20.14 -15.67
CA ARG A 851 -24.94 -19.29 -14.50
C ARG A 851 -26.23 -18.75 -13.86
N TYR A 852 -27.37 -18.88 -14.53
CA TYR A 852 -28.67 -18.41 -14.03
C TYR A 852 -29.21 -19.26 -12.87
N ARG A 853 -29.16 -18.71 -11.66
CA ARG A 853 -29.76 -19.30 -10.46
C ARG A 853 -31.27 -19.04 -10.45
N ARG A 854 -32.09 -20.09 -10.63
CA ARG A 854 -33.56 -19.99 -10.53
C ARG A 854 -33.97 -19.41 -9.17
N LEU A 855 -34.61 -18.23 -9.19
CA LEU A 855 -35.07 -17.52 -7.99
C LEU A 855 -36.24 -18.23 -7.29
N CYS A 856 -37.05 -18.99 -8.03
CA CYS A 856 -38.09 -19.86 -7.49
C CYS A 856 -37.82 -21.31 -7.96
N ALA A 857 -37.83 -22.26 -7.03
CA ALA A 857 -37.56 -23.68 -7.32
C ALA A 857 -38.83 -24.52 -7.53
N THR A 858 -39.97 -24.05 -7.02
CA THR A 858 -41.29 -24.70 -7.10
C THR A 858 -42.33 -23.77 -7.72
N ALA A 859 -43.35 -24.33 -8.38
CA ALA A 859 -44.42 -23.56 -9.02
C ALA A 859 -45.13 -22.61 -8.05
N THR A 860 -45.48 -23.10 -6.85
CA THR A 860 -46.10 -22.30 -5.78
C THR A 860 -45.23 -21.15 -5.29
N SER A 861 -43.90 -21.28 -5.31
CA SER A 861 -42.98 -20.16 -5.03
C SER A 861 -42.95 -19.15 -6.17
N SER A 862 -43.13 -19.59 -7.42
CA SER A 862 -43.20 -18.72 -8.60
C SER A 862 -44.51 -17.93 -8.62
N GLU A 863 -45.64 -18.55 -8.26
CA GLU A 863 -46.94 -17.89 -8.09
C GLU A 863 -46.91 -16.87 -6.95
N ALA A 864 -46.26 -17.20 -5.82
CA ALA A 864 -46.11 -16.28 -4.70
C ALA A 864 -45.30 -15.03 -5.07
N GLU A 865 -44.16 -15.18 -5.75
CA GLU A 865 -43.39 -14.02 -6.22
C GLU A 865 -44.07 -13.30 -7.41
N TYR A 866 -44.79 -14.00 -8.29
CA TYR A 866 -45.61 -13.35 -9.33
C TYR A 866 -46.68 -12.43 -8.71
N ASN A 867 -47.43 -12.93 -7.72
CA ASN A 867 -48.42 -12.15 -6.99
C ASN A 867 -47.77 -11.00 -6.20
N ARG A 868 -46.54 -11.18 -5.69
CA ARG A 868 -45.75 -10.12 -5.04
C ARG A 868 -45.30 -9.03 -6.02
N GLN A 869 -44.91 -9.38 -7.25
CA GLN A 869 -44.61 -8.39 -8.28
C GLN A 869 -45.89 -7.71 -8.78
N MET A 870 -46.99 -8.44 -8.96
CA MET A 870 -48.27 -7.86 -9.40
C MET A 870 -48.84 -6.87 -8.38
N THR A 871 -48.83 -7.21 -7.08
CA THR A 871 -49.20 -6.26 -6.01
C THR A 871 -48.23 -5.08 -5.89
N ARG A 872 -46.95 -5.26 -6.24
CA ARG A 872 -45.98 -4.16 -6.36
C ARG A 872 -46.26 -3.24 -7.56
N VAL A 873 -46.68 -3.79 -8.70
CA VAL A 873 -47.11 -3.02 -9.88
C VAL A 873 -48.40 -2.26 -9.57
N GLN A 874 -49.39 -2.92 -8.95
CA GLN A 874 -50.65 -2.28 -8.51
C GLN A 874 -50.41 -1.14 -7.50
N THR A 875 -49.53 -1.33 -6.52
CA THR A 875 -49.20 -0.26 -5.56
C THR A 875 -48.45 0.89 -6.23
N LEU A 876 -47.50 0.63 -7.12
CA LEU A 876 -46.81 1.67 -7.91
C LEU A 876 -47.79 2.44 -8.82
N PHE A 877 -48.73 1.75 -9.48
CA PHE A 877 -49.79 2.38 -10.27
C PHE A 877 -50.66 3.29 -9.39
N SER A 878 -51.12 2.82 -8.23
CA SER A 878 -51.90 3.63 -7.28
C SER A 878 -51.12 4.81 -6.65
N ILE A 879 -49.79 4.78 -6.70
CA ILE A 879 -48.93 5.91 -6.30
C ILE A 879 -48.85 6.93 -7.44
N ILE A 880 -48.74 6.48 -8.69
CA ILE A 880 -48.76 7.36 -9.88
C ILE A 880 -50.13 8.03 -10.04
N GLU A 881 -51.24 7.31 -9.83
CA GLU A 881 -52.60 7.89 -9.83
C GLU A 881 -52.74 9.00 -8.77
N LYS A 882 -52.18 8.81 -7.57
CA LYS A 882 -52.16 9.85 -6.52
C LYS A 882 -51.29 11.03 -6.93
N LEU A 883 -50.10 10.80 -7.48
CA LEU A 883 -49.21 11.86 -7.96
C LEU A 883 -49.81 12.64 -9.15
N GLU A 884 -50.61 12.01 -10.02
CA GLU A 884 -51.38 12.72 -11.07
C GLU A 884 -52.46 13.64 -10.48
N VAL A 885 -53.09 13.24 -9.38
CA VAL A 885 -54.14 14.01 -8.69
C VAL A 885 -53.53 15.14 -7.84
N ASP A 886 -52.47 14.84 -7.08
CA ASP A 886 -51.78 15.80 -6.22
C ASP A 886 -50.98 16.83 -7.04
N PHE A 887 -50.44 16.44 -8.21
CA PHE A 887 -49.61 17.29 -9.07
C PHE A 887 -49.99 17.19 -10.56
N PRO A 888 -51.08 17.85 -11.01
CA PRO A 888 -51.58 17.77 -12.39
C PRO A 888 -50.58 18.19 -13.49
N GLN A 889 -49.52 18.92 -13.13
CA GLN A 889 -48.43 19.33 -14.04
C GLN A 889 -47.51 18.15 -14.42
N ILE A 890 -47.26 17.22 -13.48
CA ILE A 890 -46.34 16.08 -13.62
C ILE A 890 -46.98 14.92 -14.42
N ARG A 891 -48.30 14.96 -14.61
CA ARG A 891 -49.09 14.01 -15.42
C ARG A 891 -48.58 13.83 -16.86
N ARG A 892 -47.85 14.82 -17.41
CA ARG A 892 -47.23 14.74 -18.73
C ARG A 892 -46.02 13.81 -18.71
N ASP A 893 -45.07 14.04 -17.80
CA ASP A 893 -43.81 13.29 -17.72
C ASP A 893 -44.01 11.83 -17.27
N LEU A 894 -45.08 11.55 -16.53
CA LEU A 894 -45.41 10.20 -16.04
C LEU A 894 -46.18 9.33 -17.06
N PHE A 895 -46.70 9.90 -18.16
CA PHE A 895 -47.52 9.17 -19.12
C PHE A 895 -46.83 7.91 -19.73
N PRO A 896 -45.55 7.95 -20.17
CA PRO A 896 -44.85 6.76 -20.65
C PRO A 896 -44.72 5.65 -19.59
N VAL A 897 -44.49 6.03 -18.33
CA VAL A 897 -44.32 5.09 -17.20
C VAL A 897 -45.66 4.46 -16.83
N ARG A 898 -46.73 5.26 -16.80
CA ARG A 898 -48.11 4.79 -16.61
C ARG A 898 -48.47 3.76 -17.67
N HIS A 899 -48.34 4.09 -18.96
CA HIS A 899 -48.71 3.20 -20.06
C HIS A 899 -47.97 1.84 -19.96
N ILE A 900 -46.71 1.84 -19.54
CA ILE A 900 -45.93 0.59 -19.34
C ILE A 900 -46.49 -0.23 -18.17
N LEU A 901 -46.82 0.38 -17.03
CA LEU A 901 -47.42 -0.31 -15.88
C LEU A 901 -48.83 -0.82 -16.19
N GLU A 902 -49.64 -0.03 -16.91
CA GLU A 902 -50.98 -0.38 -17.39
C GLU A 902 -50.92 -1.61 -18.32
N SER A 903 -49.96 -1.64 -19.26
CA SER A 903 -49.69 -2.83 -20.11
C SER A 903 -49.13 -4.05 -19.38
N ARG A 904 -48.65 -3.90 -18.13
CA ARG A 904 -48.28 -5.02 -17.24
C ARG A 904 -49.43 -5.46 -16.33
N LEU A 905 -50.45 -4.63 -16.15
CA LEU A 905 -51.66 -4.94 -15.39
C LEU A 905 -52.72 -5.65 -16.24
N HIS A 906 -52.77 -5.39 -17.55
CA HIS A 906 -53.75 -5.95 -18.49
C HIS A 906 -53.06 -6.66 -19.67
N PRO A 907 -52.55 -7.90 -19.49
CA PRO A 907 -51.77 -8.61 -20.52
C PRO A 907 -52.59 -9.33 -21.61
N GLU A 908 -53.93 -9.35 -21.57
CA GLU A 908 -54.75 -10.28 -22.36
C GLU A 908 -55.52 -9.70 -23.58
N GLU A 909 -55.42 -8.40 -23.90
CA GLU A 909 -56.19 -7.79 -25.02
C GLU A 909 -55.37 -7.39 -26.27
N GLN A 910 -54.12 -7.86 -26.43
CA GLN A 910 -53.31 -7.60 -27.65
C GLN A 910 -52.76 -8.87 -28.32
N LEU A 911 -53.63 -9.85 -28.57
CA LEU A 911 -53.38 -10.99 -29.45
C LEU A 911 -54.60 -11.32 -30.35
N SER A 912 -54.92 -10.42 -31.27
CA SER A 912 -55.76 -10.70 -32.43
C SER A 912 -55.15 -10.08 -33.70
N PRO A 913 -54.77 -10.89 -34.71
CA PRO A 913 -54.31 -10.38 -36.00
C PRO A 913 -55.47 -10.24 -36.98
N THR A 914 -55.56 -9.10 -37.67
CA THR A 914 -56.29 -8.96 -38.93
C THR A 914 -55.43 -8.18 -39.92
N GLU A 915 -55.28 -8.74 -41.11
CA GLU A 915 -54.46 -8.21 -42.20
C GLU A 915 -55.21 -7.10 -42.97
N GLU A 916 -54.46 -6.19 -43.60
CA GLU A 916 -54.57 -5.81 -45.04
C GLU A 916 -53.96 -4.41 -45.33
N SER A 917 -53.84 -4.07 -46.63
CA SER A 917 -53.42 -2.78 -47.21
C SER A 917 -51.93 -2.38 -47.06
N ALA A 918 -51.07 -2.98 -47.89
CA ALA A 918 -49.76 -2.42 -48.25
C ALA A 918 -49.45 -2.68 -49.74
N THR A 919 -49.98 -1.83 -50.63
CA THR A 919 -49.81 -1.97 -52.10
C THR A 919 -49.88 -0.62 -52.82
N SER A 920 -48.97 -0.41 -53.80
CA SER A 920 -48.96 0.63 -54.85
C SER A 920 -49.13 2.11 -54.43
N VAL A 921 -48.10 2.96 -54.52
CA VAL A 921 -47.54 3.58 -55.76
C VAL A 921 -48.54 4.53 -56.45
N PRO A 922 -48.25 5.85 -56.55
CA PRO A 922 -49.17 6.84 -57.10
C PRO A 922 -49.03 7.05 -58.63
N GLN A 923 -50.15 7.33 -59.29
CA GLN A 923 -50.24 7.97 -60.62
C GLN A 923 -51.51 8.85 -60.70
N ASP A 924 -51.44 9.90 -61.53
CA ASP A 924 -52.55 10.74 -62.03
C ASP A 924 -53.63 9.90 -62.76
N PRO A 925 -54.89 10.38 -63.07
CA PRO A 925 -55.17 11.76 -63.50
C PRO A 925 -56.58 12.41 -63.30
N VAL A 926 -56.59 13.73 -63.54
CA VAL A 926 -57.48 14.56 -64.39
C VAL A 926 -58.87 14.04 -64.86
N GLU A 927 -59.88 14.93 -64.79
CA GLU A 927 -61.20 14.95 -65.48
C GLU A 927 -62.26 13.88 -65.06
N GLN A 928 -63.58 14.09 -65.24
CA GLN A 928 -64.35 15.09 -66.01
C GLN A 928 -65.75 15.37 -65.36
N GLU A 929 -66.36 16.52 -65.71
CA GLU A 929 -67.81 16.86 -65.88
C GLU A 929 -68.98 16.05 -65.21
N GLN A 930 -70.19 16.58 -64.93
CA GLN A 930 -70.97 17.64 -65.60
C GLN A 930 -72.21 18.12 -64.77
N THR A 931 -72.71 19.35 -65.01
CA THR A 931 -74.08 19.87 -64.69
C THR A 931 -74.49 20.07 -63.20
N THR A 932 -75.43 20.97 -62.79
CA THR A 932 -76.29 21.92 -63.54
C THR A 932 -76.59 23.23 -62.76
N ARG A 933 -76.50 24.38 -63.45
CA ARG A 933 -77.35 25.62 -63.41
C ARG A 933 -78.07 26.10 -62.11
N ARG A 934 -77.89 27.41 -61.81
CA ARG A 934 -78.88 28.53 -61.61
C ARG A 934 -80.11 28.29 -60.68
N SER A 935 -80.60 29.28 -59.90
CA SER A 935 -80.36 30.75 -59.91
C SER A 935 -81.04 31.48 -58.73
N ASP A 936 -80.57 32.70 -58.48
CA ASP A 936 -81.34 33.92 -58.11
C ASP A 936 -81.99 34.13 -56.72
N GLN A 937 -81.83 35.39 -56.25
CA GLN A 937 -82.77 36.22 -55.47
C GLN A 937 -82.91 35.93 -53.95
N ILE A 938 -82.48 36.84 -53.04
CA ILE A 938 -83.04 38.16 -52.59
C ILE A 938 -83.97 38.01 -51.36
N ALA A 939 -84.08 39.08 -50.55
CA ALA A 939 -84.67 39.22 -49.20
C ALA A 939 -83.67 38.85 -48.07
N THR A 940 -83.35 39.69 -47.06
CA THR A 940 -84.15 40.48 -46.07
C THR A 940 -84.97 39.59 -45.12
N SER A 941 -85.02 39.82 -43.80
CA SER A 941 -84.67 41.03 -43.01
C SER A 941 -84.19 40.68 -41.58
N GLU A 942 -84.20 41.69 -40.69
CA GLU A 942 -84.38 41.70 -39.22
C GLU A 942 -84.62 40.35 -38.49
N GLY A 943 -84.19 40.16 -37.23
CA GLY A 943 -83.53 41.07 -36.29
C GLY A 943 -83.70 40.60 -34.83
N GLU A 944 -83.18 41.37 -33.88
CA GLU A 944 -83.44 41.35 -32.42
C GLU A 944 -83.84 40.02 -31.72
N LYS A 945 -82.88 39.38 -31.03
CA LYS A 945 -82.77 39.46 -29.55
C LYS A 945 -81.51 38.80 -28.97
#